data_AF-A0A1M5EYQ6-F1
#
_entry.id   AF-A0A1M5EYQ6-F1
#
_cell.length_a   1.000
_cell.length_b   1.000
_cell.length_c   1.000
_cell.angle_alpha   90.00
_cell.angle_beta   90.00
_cell.angle_gamma   90.00
#
_symmetry.space_group_name_H-M   'P 1'
#
loop_
_entity.id
_entity.type
_entity.pdbx_description
1 polymer ?
#
loop_
_entity_poly.entity_id
_entity_poly.type
_entity_poly.pdbx_seq_one_letter_code
_entity_poly.pdbx_strand_id
1 'polypeptide(L)'
;MKNIGDKGKTIMEEISRKDFIKTTSLVMGGGIMLSSLPIKGLDKWDNGKKTCLNISGRYPHLAMFNHGGECGIGAVVPWADRLWAVTYSPHHPYGNDHDGLYEITQNLDIIKRKESIGGTPANRMIHRESNQLFIGPYAIDKDRNVRPIPYDKMPGRPTANARHLTQPADKIYYMTMEEGMYEIDVKTLEVNTLYRDQNVAPGQSGQQDDPGYTGYRSMGGERLPGYHGKGGYTGQGHVIYANNGRIGGGDMTDFTLPSGCLASWDGEDEEWQVIENRQFTEVTGPGGIYGNMNEEDPLWSLGWDYRSLILKICEDGEWDTFRLPKGDYSYEGLHGWHTEWPRIRQVGPDGQYLMNHHGMWFEFFGDFSGNNYRAPAPIASHLKISGDFARWNDKLVFACDDAALSTFGEWESLVGQSQSNLWFTKWEDLKNNGRPYGFGGPWLHDSIEAGTPSDSYSFKGFSNRQLHISHKNRYGISFAVEIDRRGSGNWEKLTEINIPPFGYVHHSFSEGLEAEWIRLIPNKGGKYVTAYFHFGTGGGVIHNPDLFQALAPAAPDVPRNVGLVRPRGEDRGTLEFAAWTVNSKNQAKEAGYYEIGEDMNLHRVKDPQAHKKLKEEAGIDTPEFTVDLASVIVKDQNGRPYRLPKGDSAFDSATDFGWPRNRREVVTERDLFNAHGILYYLPRPNSGGIAHIKPITTHNKRITDFCSWRGMLVLAGCQNNISDESEHFFKSDDDKVGLWAGDVDDLWKLGKPTGIGGPWKNAKVYAGNPSEPYLMTGFDEKILTLSHDIDSPVRFDIEIDFAMNVDMVGDDYNRWHKFKKITVEPGQSKEFKFPKGFSAHWVRLKANKECRASAIFIYN
;
A
#
# COMPACT_ATOMS: atom_id res chain seq x y z
N MET A 1 58.32 -52.39 27.17
CA MET A 1 59.68 -52.18 26.60
C MET A 1 59.58 -51.08 25.55
N LYS A 2 60.31 -49.95 25.77
CA LYS A 2 60.88 -48.95 24.82
C LYS A 2 60.03 -48.50 23.60
N ASN A 3 59.82 -47.24 23.22
CA ASN A 3 60.30 -45.86 23.52
C ASN A 3 59.20 -44.90 22.98
N ILE A 4 58.68 -43.88 23.68
CA ILE A 4 59.14 -42.47 23.86
C ILE A 4 59.57 -41.71 22.60
N GLY A 5 58.90 -40.57 22.36
CA GLY A 5 59.36 -39.39 21.59
C GLY A 5 58.17 -38.50 21.18
N ASP A 6 57.66 -37.60 22.04
CA ASP A 6 57.99 -36.14 22.10
C ASP A 6 57.80 -35.40 20.75
N LYS A 7 57.15 -34.25 20.57
CA LYS A 7 56.63 -33.17 21.43
C LYS A 7 55.72 -32.29 20.56
N GLY A 8 54.54 -31.90 21.06
CA GLY A 8 53.70 -30.86 20.47
C GLY A 8 53.45 -29.74 21.46
N LYS A 9 54.04 -28.57 21.23
CA LYS A 9 53.76 -27.26 21.86
C LYS A 9 54.05 -26.18 20.81
N THR A 10 53.04 -25.61 20.17
CA THR A 10 52.31 -24.34 20.46
C THR A 10 52.91 -23.10 19.78
N ILE A 11 51.97 -22.25 19.30
CA ILE A 11 52.03 -20.78 19.06
C ILE A 11 52.57 -20.40 17.67
N MET A 12 51.70 -19.97 16.73
CA MET A 12 51.17 -18.59 16.52
C MET A 12 52.23 -17.61 15.99
N GLU A 13 51.81 -16.88 14.94
CA GLU A 13 52.38 -15.68 14.32
C GLU A 13 53.36 -15.83 13.13
N GLU A 14 53.07 -15.00 12.12
CA GLU A 14 53.80 -14.73 10.87
C GLU A 14 53.73 -15.87 9.81
N ILE A 15 53.05 -15.69 8.67
CA ILE A 15 53.56 -14.89 7.55
C ILE A 15 52.40 -14.45 6.62
N SER A 16 52.58 -13.23 6.14
CA SER A 16 51.78 -12.42 5.23
C SER A 16 51.49 -13.01 3.85
N ARG A 17 50.35 -12.57 3.29
CA ARG A 17 50.11 -12.20 1.88
C ARG A 17 51.35 -12.32 0.96
N LYS A 18 51.47 -13.43 0.25
CA LYS A 18 52.02 -13.57 -1.12
C LYS A 18 52.06 -15.07 -1.43
N ASP A 19 51.17 -15.54 -2.30
CA ASP A 19 51.37 -16.66 -3.24
C ASP A 19 50.04 -17.13 -3.83
N PHE A 20 49.34 -16.22 -4.53
CA PHE A 20 48.17 -16.59 -5.36
C PHE A 20 48.28 -16.02 -6.78
N ILE A 21 49.47 -16.03 -7.37
CA ILE A 21 49.65 -15.82 -8.81
C ILE A 21 50.87 -16.63 -9.24
N LYS A 22 50.69 -17.91 -9.64
CA LYS A 22 51.54 -18.63 -10.62
C LYS A 22 51.13 -20.10 -10.79
N THR A 23 49.97 -20.35 -11.37
CA THR A 23 49.78 -21.57 -12.19
C THR A 23 48.70 -21.34 -13.25
N THR A 24 49.03 -20.55 -14.27
CA THR A 24 48.26 -20.53 -15.51
C THR A 24 49.24 -20.42 -16.67
N SER A 25 49.68 -21.56 -17.19
CA SER A 25 50.21 -21.75 -18.56
C SER A 25 50.83 -23.14 -18.67
N LEU A 26 50.02 -24.14 -19.07
CA LEU A 26 50.35 -25.16 -20.08
C LEU A 26 49.30 -26.28 -19.99
N VAL A 27 48.50 -26.40 -21.05
CA VAL A 27 48.24 -27.62 -21.86
C VAL A 27 46.90 -27.37 -22.57
N MET A 28 47.02 -26.86 -23.80
CA MET A 28 46.01 -27.04 -24.83
C MET A 28 46.06 -28.50 -25.31
N GLY A 29 44.92 -29.17 -25.37
CA GLY A 29 44.78 -30.44 -26.10
C GLY A 29 43.63 -31.30 -25.61
N GLY A 30 42.41 -31.04 -26.11
CA GLY A 30 41.26 -31.91 -25.87
C GLY A 30 39.95 -31.14 -25.82
N GLY A 31 39.33 -30.92 -26.97
CA GLY A 31 38.03 -30.25 -27.09
C GLY A 31 36.92 -31.11 -26.48
N ILE A 32 36.42 -30.68 -25.33
CA ILE A 32 35.02 -30.85 -24.93
C ILE A 32 34.55 -29.42 -24.63
N MET A 33 33.79 -28.82 -25.55
CA MET A 33 32.96 -27.66 -25.19
C MET A 33 31.88 -28.17 -24.24
N LEU A 34 32.15 -28.11 -22.94
CA LEU A 34 31.09 -27.91 -21.97
C LEU A 34 30.62 -26.47 -22.20
N SER A 35 29.52 -26.29 -22.93
CA SER A 35 28.75 -25.05 -22.85
C SER A 35 28.39 -24.85 -21.38
N SER A 36 29.10 -23.94 -20.71
CA SER A 36 28.68 -23.45 -19.42
C SER A 36 27.32 -22.80 -19.60
N LEU A 37 26.26 -23.47 -19.16
CA LEU A 37 24.95 -22.86 -18.98
C LEU A 37 25.15 -21.58 -18.15
N PRO A 38 24.67 -20.41 -18.59
CA PRO A 38 24.69 -19.23 -17.75
C PRO A 38 23.72 -19.46 -16.59
N ILE A 39 24.24 -19.88 -15.45
CA ILE A 39 23.47 -19.97 -14.20
C ILE A 39 23.16 -18.52 -13.80
N LYS A 40 21.91 -18.08 -14.00
CA LYS A 40 21.37 -16.86 -13.42
C LYS A 40 21.18 -17.12 -11.92
N GLY A 41 22.05 -16.59 -11.05
CA GLY A 41 21.84 -16.76 -9.61
C GLY A 41 23.06 -16.67 -8.71
N LEU A 42 24.29 -16.67 -9.25
CA LEU A 42 25.49 -16.55 -8.43
C LEU A 42 25.99 -15.12 -8.29
N ASP A 43 26.29 -14.75 -7.06
CA ASP A 43 26.98 -13.51 -6.73
C ASP A 43 28.32 -13.42 -7.48
N LYS A 44 28.51 -12.33 -8.23
CA LYS A 44 29.77 -12.07 -8.94
C LYS A 44 30.61 -11.09 -8.16
N TRP A 45 31.90 -11.36 -8.03
CA TRP A 45 32.84 -10.42 -7.44
C TRP A 45 33.60 -9.71 -8.55
N ASP A 46 33.45 -8.38 -8.65
CA ASP A 46 34.24 -7.55 -9.55
C ASP A 46 34.90 -6.42 -8.75
N ASN A 47 36.23 -6.30 -8.85
CA ASN A 47 37.04 -5.31 -8.13
C ASN A 47 36.74 -5.20 -6.62
N GLY A 48 36.42 -6.33 -5.96
CA GLY A 48 36.11 -6.37 -4.53
C GLY A 48 34.68 -6.01 -4.14
N LYS A 49 33.78 -5.77 -5.11
CA LYS A 49 32.33 -5.58 -4.89
C LYS A 49 31.55 -6.83 -5.30
N LYS A 50 30.63 -7.24 -4.43
CA LYS A 50 29.68 -8.33 -4.65
C LYS A 50 28.48 -7.81 -5.45
N THR A 51 28.24 -8.36 -6.64
CA THR A 51 27.05 -8.11 -7.46
C THR A 51 26.00 -9.15 -7.11
N CYS A 52 25.00 -8.75 -6.33
CA CYS A 52 23.87 -9.60 -5.95
C CYS A 52 22.77 -9.56 -7.01
N LEU A 53 22.02 -10.65 -7.17
CA LEU A 53 20.85 -10.71 -8.06
C LEU A 53 19.82 -9.65 -7.63
N ASN A 54 19.42 -8.80 -8.57
CA ASN A 54 18.40 -7.79 -8.38
C ASN A 54 17.29 -7.97 -9.42
N ILE A 55 16.04 -8.02 -8.97
CA ILE A 55 14.86 -8.14 -9.82
C ILE A 55 13.92 -6.99 -9.45
N SER A 56 13.77 -5.99 -10.32
CA SER A 56 12.94 -4.79 -10.07
C SER A 56 13.20 -4.09 -8.73
N GLY A 57 14.46 -4.03 -8.30
CA GLY A 57 14.83 -3.42 -7.01
C GLY A 57 14.73 -4.36 -5.81
N ARG A 58 14.34 -5.63 -6.01
CA ARG A 58 14.31 -6.67 -4.96
C ARG A 58 15.58 -7.49 -5.00
N TYR A 59 16.14 -7.74 -3.81
CA TYR A 59 17.23 -8.68 -3.62
C TYR A 59 16.67 -9.90 -2.88
N PRO A 60 16.42 -11.04 -3.55
CA PRO A 60 15.72 -12.17 -2.94
C PRO A 60 16.36 -12.70 -1.65
N HIS A 61 17.69 -12.62 -1.54
CA HIS A 61 18.45 -13.06 -0.37
C HIS A 61 18.34 -12.12 0.85
N LEU A 62 17.78 -10.91 0.68
CA LEU A 62 17.52 -9.97 1.78
C LEU A 62 16.14 -10.16 2.44
N ALA A 63 15.32 -11.09 1.93
CA ALA A 63 14.00 -11.36 2.51
C ALA A 63 14.11 -11.83 3.97
N MET A 64 13.26 -11.28 4.81
CA MET A 64 13.17 -11.55 6.24
C MET A 64 11.92 -12.39 6.52
N PHE A 65 12.06 -13.42 7.33
CA PHE A 65 11.00 -14.36 7.69
C PHE A 65 10.87 -14.43 9.21
N ASN A 66 9.65 -14.66 9.69
CA ASN A 66 9.38 -14.93 11.10
C ASN A 66 8.30 -16.03 11.24
N HIS A 67 7.83 -16.30 12.46
CA HIS A 67 6.76 -17.26 12.74
C HIS A 67 5.44 -16.60 13.17
N GLY A 68 5.37 -15.27 13.08
CA GLY A 68 4.19 -14.50 13.43
C GLY A 68 3.12 -14.52 12.34
N GLY A 69 1.95 -14.00 12.67
CA GLY A 69 0.86 -13.80 11.70
C GLY A 69 1.23 -12.85 10.55
N GLU A 70 2.27 -12.03 10.71
CA GLU A 70 2.77 -11.03 9.77
C GLU A 70 4.27 -10.89 9.97
N CYS A 71 4.99 -10.37 8.96
CA CYS A 71 6.41 -10.06 9.03
C CYS A 71 6.67 -8.69 8.39
N GLY A 72 6.08 -7.63 8.92
CA GLY A 72 6.32 -6.28 8.42
C GLY A 72 7.71 -5.78 8.83
N ILE A 73 8.32 -4.90 8.03
CA ILE A 73 9.54 -4.18 8.42
C ILE A 73 9.14 -2.82 8.98
N GLY A 74 9.23 -2.65 10.30
CA GLY A 74 8.66 -1.49 11.00
C GLY A 74 9.52 -0.22 10.91
N ALA A 75 10.83 -0.36 10.72
CA ALA A 75 11.75 0.77 10.53
C ALA A 75 13.00 0.38 9.75
N VAL A 76 13.55 1.32 8.97
CA VAL A 76 14.80 1.14 8.21
C VAL A 76 15.72 2.37 8.29
N VAL A 77 16.88 2.25 8.95
CA VAL A 77 17.75 3.41 9.28
C VAL A 77 19.19 3.21 8.81
N PRO A 78 19.74 4.12 7.99
CA PRO A 78 21.18 4.23 7.75
C PRO A 78 21.89 4.76 9.02
N TRP A 79 22.78 3.96 9.60
CA TRP A 79 23.55 4.35 10.78
C TRP A 79 24.86 3.57 10.88
N ALA A 80 25.96 4.25 11.24
CA ALA A 80 27.28 3.65 11.45
C ALA A 80 27.76 2.73 10.29
N ASP A 81 27.65 3.25 9.05
CA ASP A 81 28.00 2.59 7.78
C ASP A 81 27.22 1.31 7.48
N ARG A 82 26.03 1.15 8.08
CA ARG A 82 25.11 0.03 7.89
C ARG A 82 23.71 0.53 7.60
N LEU A 83 22.90 -0.35 7.02
CA LEU A 83 21.46 -0.21 7.01
C LEU A 83 20.89 -1.12 8.09
N TRP A 84 20.16 -0.54 9.04
CA TRP A 84 19.50 -1.26 10.12
C TRP A 84 18.02 -1.44 9.79
N ALA A 85 17.46 -2.61 10.07
CA ALA A 85 16.05 -2.88 9.92
C ALA A 85 15.51 -3.66 11.12
N VAL A 86 14.24 -3.46 11.47
CA VAL A 86 13.53 -4.27 12.48
C VAL A 86 12.28 -4.86 11.86
N THR A 87 12.07 -6.17 12.03
CA THR A 87 10.79 -6.80 11.68
C THR A 87 9.84 -6.78 12.87
N TYR A 88 8.56 -6.95 12.57
CA TYR A 88 7.55 -7.19 13.59
C TYR A 88 6.54 -8.25 13.18
N SER A 89 5.94 -8.85 14.20
CA SER A 89 4.69 -9.62 14.12
C SER A 89 3.54 -8.86 14.79
N PRO A 90 2.27 -9.19 14.51
CA PRO A 90 1.14 -8.49 15.10
C PRO A 90 1.06 -8.76 16.60
N HIS A 91 0.91 -7.70 17.38
CA HIS A 91 0.56 -7.76 18.80
C HIS A 91 1.52 -8.55 19.72
N HIS A 92 2.82 -8.21 19.73
CA HIS A 92 3.82 -8.76 20.66
C HIS A 92 4.40 -7.68 21.61
N PRO A 93 3.64 -7.25 22.64
CA PRO A 93 4.06 -6.20 23.58
C PRO A 93 5.18 -6.64 24.56
N TYR A 94 5.50 -7.93 24.61
CA TYR A 94 6.53 -8.48 25.50
C TYR A 94 7.72 -9.07 24.74
N GLY A 95 7.87 -8.72 23.46
CA GLY A 95 8.88 -9.31 22.58
C GLY A 95 8.51 -10.71 22.08
N ASN A 96 9.41 -11.29 21.30
CA ASN A 96 9.36 -12.68 20.83
C ASN A 96 10.75 -13.11 20.31
N ASP A 97 10.91 -14.39 19.98
CA ASP A 97 12.18 -14.97 19.52
C ASP A 97 12.32 -15.07 17.98
N HIS A 98 11.24 -14.84 17.24
CA HIS A 98 11.21 -14.99 15.78
C HIS A 98 11.46 -13.68 15.03
N ASP A 99 11.05 -12.53 15.55
CA ASP A 99 11.36 -11.21 14.97
C ASP A 99 12.83 -10.81 15.17
N GLY A 100 13.30 -9.92 14.30
CA GLY A 100 14.72 -9.63 14.18
C GLY A 100 15.05 -8.14 14.12
N LEU A 101 16.12 -7.77 14.81
CA LEU A 101 16.98 -6.66 14.43
C LEU A 101 18.01 -7.15 13.40
N TYR A 102 18.07 -6.49 12.25
CA TYR A 102 18.95 -6.84 11.14
C TYR A 102 19.96 -5.73 10.88
N GLU A 103 21.22 -6.12 10.71
CA GLU A 103 22.30 -5.27 10.22
C GLU A 103 22.63 -5.69 8.77
N ILE A 104 22.56 -4.74 7.84
CA ILE A 104 22.87 -4.99 6.42
C ILE A 104 24.15 -4.23 6.04
N THR A 105 25.09 -4.98 5.48
CA THR A 105 26.41 -4.45 5.09
C THR A 105 26.36 -3.77 3.73
N GLN A 106 27.38 -2.98 3.42
CA GLN A 106 27.58 -2.34 2.11
C GLN A 106 27.58 -3.34 0.93
N ASN A 107 27.90 -4.62 1.18
CA ASN A 107 27.88 -5.69 0.19
C ASN A 107 26.53 -6.41 0.11
N LEU A 108 25.50 -5.88 0.78
CA LEU A 108 24.17 -6.49 0.92
C LEU A 108 24.21 -7.86 1.61
N ASP A 109 25.13 -8.07 2.54
CA ASP A 109 25.05 -9.21 3.45
C ASP A 109 24.11 -8.84 4.61
N ILE A 110 23.17 -9.73 4.94
CA ILE A 110 22.20 -9.55 6.02
C ILE A 110 22.63 -10.33 7.26
N ILE A 111 22.60 -9.68 8.42
CA ILE A 111 23.00 -10.27 9.70
C ILE A 111 21.85 -10.06 10.70
N LYS A 112 21.16 -11.14 11.10
CA LYS A 112 20.24 -11.10 12.24
C LYS A 112 21.07 -10.98 13.52
N ARG A 113 20.88 -9.89 14.26
CA ARG A 113 21.62 -9.59 15.50
C ARG A 113 21.18 -10.54 16.61
N LYS A 114 22.15 -11.12 17.32
CA LYS A 114 21.90 -12.02 18.47
C LYS A 114 21.26 -11.31 19.66
N GLU A 115 21.39 -9.98 19.69
CA GLU A 115 20.82 -9.12 20.73
C GLU A 115 19.31 -8.88 20.54
N SER A 116 18.72 -9.36 19.43
CA SER A 116 17.31 -9.21 19.12
C SER A 116 16.41 -9.88 20.18
N ILE A 117 15.41 -9.13 20.64
CA ILE A 117 14.34 -9.57 21.55
C ILE A 117 12.93 -9.46 20.89
N GLY A 118 12.89 -9.23 19.56
CA GLY A 118 11.67 -9.23 18.75
C GLY A 118 10.61 -8.20 19.18
N GLY A 119 9.33 -8.52 18.93
CA GLY A 119 8.17 -7.72 19.33
C GLY A 119 7.44 -7.05 18.17
N THR A 120 6.76 -5.94 18.46
CA THR A 120 6.08 -5.11 17.44
C THR A 120 6.61 -3.66 17.37
N PRO A 121 7.88 -3.45 17.00
CA PRO A 121 8.44 -2.10 16.88
C PRO A 121 8.23 -1.46 15.49
N ALA A 122 7.95 -0.15 15.48
CA ALA A 122 8.00 0.70 14.30
C ALA A 122 8.58 2.11 14.56
N ASN A 123 9.13 2.31 15.76
CA ASN A 123 9.79 3.54 16.20
C ASN A 123 11.26 3.60 15.73
N ARG A 124 11.73 4.83 15.46
CA ARG A 124 13.15 5.12 15.22
C ARG A 124 13.49 6.57 15.51
N MET A 125 14.69 6.82 16.03
CA MET A 125 15.27 8.16 16.19
C MET A 125 16.80 8.05 16.24
N ILE A 126 17.51 8.94 15.54
CA ILE A 126 18.93 9.13 15.78
C ILE A 126 19.04 10.25 16.82
N HIS A 127 19.38 9.89 18.05
CA HIS A 127 19.44 10.82 19.16
C HIS A 127 20.77 11.58 19.12
N ARG A 128 20.70 12.88 18.78
CA ARG A 128 21.89 13.71 18.51
C ARG A 128 22.80 13.79 19.73
N GLU A 129 22.22 13.96 20.90
CA GLU A 129 22.92 14.25 22.16
C GLU A 129 23.71 13.06 22.68
N SER A 130 23.19 11.85 22.46
CA SER A 130 23.87 10.62 22.88
C SER A 130 24.65 9.96 21.76
N ASN A 131 24.51 10.45 20.52
CA ASN A 131 25.12 9.90 19.31
C ASN A 131 24.83 8.39 19.15
N GLN A 132 23.56 8.02 19.34
CA GLN A 132 23.05 6.66 19.25
C GLN A 132 21.82 6.61 18.36
N LEU A 133 21.66 5.50 17.64
CA LEU A 133 20.41 5.14 17.00
C LEU A 133 19.54 4.39 18.01
N PHE A 134 18.35 4.90 18.25
CA PHE A 134 17.26 4.19 18.91
C PHE A 134 16.30 3.66 17.85
N ILE A 135 16.15 2.35 17.74
CA ILE A 135 15.27 1.67 16.77
C ILE A 135 14.63 0.47 17.45
N GLY A 136 13.31 0.36 17.45
CA GLY A 136 12.66 -0.65 18.29
C GLY A 136 13.06 -0.50 19.77
N PRO A 137 13.17 -1.61 20.51
CA PRO A 137 13.68 -1.62 21.88
C PRO A 137 15.22 -1.57 21.95
N TYR A 138 15.93 -1.08 20.93
CA TYR A 138 17.40 -1.14 20.88
C TYR A 138 18.04 0.24 20.85
N ALA A 139 19.11 0.41 21.61
CA ALA A 139 20.06 1.51 21.48
C ALA A 139 21.35 1.01 20.82
N ILE A 140 21.79 1.68 19.75
CA ILE A 140 22.93 1.28 18.92
C ILE A 140 23.92 2.44 18.83
N ASP A 141 25.12 2.25 19.34
CA ASP A 141 26.15 3.30 19.29
C ASP A 141 26.85 3.40 17.92
N LYS A 142 27.73 4.39 17.78
CA LYS A 142 28.53 4.62 16.56
C LYS A 142 29.47 3.46 16.19
N ASP A 143 29.80 2.61 17.17
CA ASP A 143 30.68 1.45 17.00
C ASP A 143 29.88 0.16 16.73
N ARG A 144 28.54 0.30 16.61
CA ARG A 144 27.55 -0.76 16.34
C ARG A 144 27.35 -1.73 17.51
N ASN A 145 27.66 -1.32 18.74
CA ASN A 145 27.27 -2.09 19.91
C ASN A 145 25.76 -1.93 20.14
N VAL A 146 25.06 -3.06 20.20
CA VAL A 146 23.60 -3.11 20.39
C VAL A 146 23.30 -3.38 21.86
N ARG A 147 22.43 -2.55 22.45
CA ARG A 147 21.92 -2.72 23.81
C ARG A 147 20.39 -2.79 23.79
N PRO A 148 19.78 -3.95 24.08
CA PRO A 148 18.33 -4.05 24.18
C PRO A 148 17.81 -3.44 25.49
N ILE A 149 16.67 -2.76 25.41
CA ILE A 149 15.84 -2.30 26.52
C ILE A 149 14.83 -3.43 26.78
N PRO A 150 14.90 -4.12 27.94
CA PRO A 150 14.05 -5.27 28.21
C PRO A 150 12.55 -4.92 28.28
N TYR A 151 11.69 -5.73 27.64
CA TYR A 151 10.24 -5.53 27.66
C TYR A 151 9.60 -5.75 29.05
N ASP A 152 10.26 -6.40 30.00
CA ASP A 152 9.79 -6.46 31.39
C ASP A 152 9.95 -5.12 32.12
N LYS A 153 10.78 -4.20 31.58
CA LYS A 153 10.94 -2.82 32.05
C LYS A 153 10.14 -1.82 31.23
N MET A 154 10.07 -2.05 29.91
CA MET A 154 9.32 -1.22 28.96
C MET A 154 8.34 -2.08 28.14
N PRO A 155 7.25 -2.58 28.74
CA PRO A 155 6.26 -3.37 28.01
C PRO A 155 5.52 -2.51 26.99
N GLY A 156 5.07 -3.14 25.91
CA GLY A 156 4.30 -2.50 24.86
C GLY A 156 4.92 -2.65 23.47
N ARG A 157 4.25 -2.08 22.48
CA ARG A 157 4.65 -2.13 21.06
C ARG A 157 5.19 -0.75 20.69
N PRO A 158 6.52 -0.51 20.64
CA PRO A 158 7.06 0.84 20.49
C PRO A 158 6.81 1.40 19.08
N THR A 159 6.19 2.57 18.98
CA THR A 159 5.72 3.14 17.69
C THR A 159 6.34 4.49 17.37
N ALA A 160 6.70 5.25 18.40
CA ALA A 160 7.37 6.53 18.25
C ALA A 160 8.45 6.75 19.32
N ASN A 161 9.50 7.44 18.91
CA ASN A 161 10.53 7.99 19.80
C ASN A 161 10.53 9.51 19.63
N ALA A 162 10.65 10.24 20.73
CA ALA A 162 10.71 11.69 20.69
C ALA A 162 11.80 12.23 21.62
N ARG A 163 12.35 13.38 21.25
CA ARG A 163 13.35 14.11 22.04
C ARG A 163 12.72 14.56 23.35
N HIS A 164 13.41 14.43 24.48
CA HIS A 164 12.81 14.79 25.77
C HIS A 164 12.61 16.31 25.88
N LEU A 165 11.47 16.75 26.43
CA LEU A 165 11.10 18.18 26.54
C LEU A 165 12.15 19.00 27.32
N THR A 166 12.46 18.58 28.56
CA THR A 166 13.31 19.36 29.48
C THR A 166 14.72 18.81 29.69
N GLN A 167 14.98 17.53 29.38
CA GLN A 167 16.26 16.85 29.58
C GLN A 167 16.78 16.12 28.32
N PRO A 168 16.80 16.76 27.14
CA PRO A 168 17.17 16.10 25.88
C PRO A 168 18.63 15.60 25.84
N ALA A 169 19.51 16.10 26.70
CA ALA A 169 20.90 15.64 26.79
C ALA A 169 21.03 14.22 27.38
N ASP A 170 20.09 13.84 28.25
CA ASP A 170 20.21 12.64 29.08
C ASP A 170 19.04 11.66 28.87
N LYS A 171 17.91 12.12 28.33
CA LYS A 171 16.70 11.32 28.22
C LYS A 171 16.05 11.37 26.84
N ILE A 172 15.32 10.31 26.53
CA ILE A 172 14.47 10.16 25.33
C ILE A 172 13.09 9.64 25.74
N TYR A 173 12.04 10.04 25.01
CA TYR A 173 10.71 9.47 25.17
C TYR A 173 10.48 8.30 24.22
N TYR A 174 9.84 7.26 24.75
CA TYR A 174 9.31 6.11 24.02
C TYR A 174 7.79 6.09 24.18
N MET A 175 7.06 5.94 23.07
CA MET A 175 5.61 5.83 23.04
C MET A 175 5.19 4.53 22.35
N THR A 176 4.14 3.89 22.85
CA THR A 176 3.67 2.60 22.35
C THR A 176 2.31 2.67 21.68
N MET A 177 1.95 1.58 20.99
CA MET A 177 0.69 1.43 20.27
C MET A 177 -0.52 1.37 21.22
N GLU A 178 -0.32 0.81 22.41
CA GLU A 178 -1.32 0.75 23.50
C GLU A 178 -1.07 1.86 24.53
N GLU A 179 -0.59 2.99 24.02
CA GLU A 179 -0.66 4.28 24.70
C GLU A 179 0.11 4.30 26.03
N GLY A 180 1.18 3.50 26.10
CA GLY A 180 2.23 3.62 27.10
C GLY A 180 3.25 4.69 26.70
N MET A 181 3.82 5.35 27.70
CA MET A 181 4.85 6.37 27.52
C MET A 181 5.92 6.26 28.60
N TYR A 182 7.17 6.27 28.17
CA TYR A 182 8.34 6.05 29.01
C TYR A 182 9.39 7.14 28.75
N GLU A 183 10.10 7.53 29.81
CA GLU A 183 11.38 8.21 29.68
C GLU A 183 12.52 7.20 29.87
N ILE A 184 13.57 7.31 29.06
CA ILE A 184 14.71 6.40 29.12
C ILE A 184 15.99 7.21 29.23
N ASP A 185 16.83 6.89 30.22
CA ASP A 185 18.18 7.43 30.30
C ASP A 185 19.04 6.87 29.16
N VAL A 186 19.58 7.74 28.32
CA VAL A 186 20.26 7.35 27.07
C VAL A 186 21.63 6.66 27.30
N LYS A 187 22.18 6.77 28.51
CA LYS A 187 23.48 6.20 28.89
C LYS A 187 23.31 4.84 29.55
N THR A 188 22.40 4.73 30.50
CA THR A 188 22.18 3.53 31.34
C THR A 188 21.05 2.63 30.83
N LEU A 189 20.11 3.17 30.05
CA LEU A 189 18.85 2.54 29.65
C LEU A 189 17.90 2.25 30.82
N GLU A 190 18.05 2.97 31.93
CA GLU A 190 17.06 2.96 33.01
C GLU A 190 15.74 3.55 32.49
N VAL A 191 14.63 2.84 32.76
CA VAL A 191 13.29 3.17 32.29
C VAL A 191 12.48 3.75 33.44
N ASN A 192 11.93 4.95 33.25
CA ASN A 192 10.87 5.47 34.10
C ASN A 192 9.56 5.59 33.31
N THR A 193 8.48 5.08 33.90
CA THR A 193 7.17 4.99 33.25
C THR A 193 6.35 6.22 33.58
N LEU A 194 5.96 6.98 32.56
CA LEU A 194 5.08 8.15 32.71
C LEU A 194 3.61 7.74 32.60
N TYR A 195 3.30 6.94 31.57
CA TYR A 195 1.98 6.37 31.33
C TYR A 195 2.11 4.87 31.08
N ARG A 196 1.29 4.07 31.76
CA ARG A 196 1.37 2.61 31.67
C ARG A 196 0.72 2.13 30.37
N ASP A 197 1.42 1.26 29.65
CA ASP A 197 0.87 0.55 28.50
C ASP A 197 -0.35 -0.30 28.88
N GLN A 198 -1.39 -0.30 28.05
CA GLN A 198 -2.65 -1.00 28.36
C GLN A 198 -2.55 -2.53 28.31
N ASN A 199 -1.47 -3.10 27.78
CA ASN A 199 -1.22 -4.54 27.84
C ASN A 199 -0.79 -5.01 29.25
N VAL A 200 -0.50 -4.10 30.18
CA VAL A 200 -0.09 -4.41 31.55
C VAL A 200 -1.31 -4.41 32.48
N ALA A 201 -1.59 -5.57 33.08
CA ALA A 201 -2.69 -5.70 34.02
C ALA A 201 -2.46 -4.87 35.31
N PRO A 202 -3.52 -4.34 35.92
CA PRO A 202 -3.46 -3.70 37.24
C PRO A 202 -2.80 -4.63 38.28
N GLY A 203 -1.81 -4.14 39.05
CA GLY A 203 -1.18 -4.94 40.12
C GLY A 203 -0.12 -5.96 39.69
N GLN A 204 0.24 -6.06 38.41
CA GLN A 204 1.19 -7.06 37.92
C GLN A 204 2.61 -6.55 37.63
N SER A 205 2.83 -5.24 37.61
CA SER A 205 4.16 -4.66 37.41
C SER A 205 4.78 -4.26 38.74
N GLY A 206 6.10 -4.45 38.90
CA GLY A 206 6.89 -3.78 39.95
C GLY A 206 6.97 -2.24 39.79
N GLN A 207 6.04 -1.67 39.03
CA GLN A 207 5.78 -0.23 38.87
C GLN A 207 4.69 0.10 39.89
N GLN A 208 4.97 1.03 40.81
CA GLN A 208 4.11 1.36 41.96
C GLN A 208 2.64 1.53 41.56
N ASP A 209 1.77 0.65 42.08
CA ASP A 209 0.37 0.99 42.26
C ASP A 209 0.31 2.03 43.38
N ASP A 210 -0.01 3.28 43.07
CA ASP A 210 -0.29 4.30 44.08
C ASP A 210 -1.50 3.84 44.91
N PRO A 211 -1.35 3.51 46.21
CA PRO A 211 -2.39 2.89 47.02
C PRO A 211 -3.61 3.79 47.32
N GLY A 212 -3.59 5.05 46.87
CA GLY A 212 -4.70 6.00 46.98
C GLY A 212 -5.52 6.21 45.69
N TYR A 213 -5.18 5.54 44.58
CA TYR A 213 -5.62 5.95 43.25
C TYR A 213 -6.55 4.92 42.58
N THR A 214 -7.83 5.23 42.42
CA THR A 214 -8.85 4.32 41.82
C THR A 214 -9.01 4.45 40.30
N GLY A 215 -8.01 4.97 39.58
CA GLY A 215 -8.09 5.13 38.12
C GLY A 215 -6.70 5.26 37.49
N TYR A 216 -6.35 4.34 36.61
CA TYR A 216 -5.08 4.27 35.88
C TYR A 216 -4.65 5.63 35.26
N ARG A 217 -3.36 6.01 35.36
CA ARG A 217 -2.74 6.92 34.38
C ARG A 217 -2.50 6.15 33.08
N SER A 218 -3.59 5.73 32.44
CA SER A 218 -3.57 5.30 31.04
C SER A 218 -3.80 6.55 30.21
N MET A 219 -3.06 6.71 29.10
CA MET A 219 -3.41 7.73 28.13
C MET A 219 -4.84 7.47 27.59
N GLY A 220 -5.22 6.21 27.34
CA GLY A 220 -6.52 5.89 26.74
C GLY A 220 -7.77 6.04 27.61
N GLY A 221 -8.91 6.19 26.94
CA GLY A 221 -10.24 6.38 27.55
C GLY A 221 -10.89 7.68 27.10
N GLU A 222 -11.62 8.36 28.00
CA GLU A 222 -12.16 9.71 27.72
C GLU A 222 -11.06 10.77 27.57
N ARG A 223 -9.83 10.50 28.04
CA ARG A 223 -8.70 11.43 28.11
C ARG A 223 -7.83 11.46 26.84
N LEU A 224 -7.64 10.32 26.18
CA LEU A 224 -7.07 10.23 24.83
C LEU A 224 -7.98 9.32 24.01
N PRO A 225 -8.81 9.88 23.11
CA PRO A 225 -9.72 9.09 22.31
C PRO A 225 -8.96 8.23 21.30
N GLY A 226 -9.55 7.10 20.94
CA GLY A 226 -8.98 6.18 19.96
C GLY A 226 -8.20 5.02 20.57
N TYR A 227 -7.41 4.38 19.72
CA TYR A 227 -6.58 3.21 19.98
C TYR A 227 -5.49 3.14 18.90
N HIS A 228 -4.50 2.27 19.05
CA HIS A 228 -3.56 1.93 17.99
C HIS A 228 -2.62 3.09 17.63
N GLY A 229 -1.77 3.46 18.58
CA GLY A 229 -0.74 4.50 18.45
C GLY A 229 0.18 4.29 17.25
N LYS A 230 0.54 5.38 16.58
CA LYS A 230 1.33 5.34 15.35
C LYS A 230 2.53 6.31 15.34
N GLY A 231 2.29 7.58 15.62
CA GLY A 231 3.28 8.63 15.49
C GLY A 231 3.44 9.44 16.77
N GLY A 232 4.60 10.06 16.95
CA GLY A 232 4.83 10.96 18.06
C GLY A 232 6.12 11.75 17.91
N TYR A 233 6.11 12.99 18.37
CA TYR A 233 7.19 13.95 18.17
C TYR A 233 7.19 15.03 19.26
N THR A 234 8.29 15.76 19.40
CA THR A 234 8.39 16.88 20.35
C THR A 234 8.78 18.16 19.64
N GLY A 235 8.09 19.26 19.96
CA GLY A 235 8.38 20.60 19.45
C GLY A 235 7.43 21.63 20.06
N GLN A 236 7.81 22.91 20.02
CA GLN A 236 7.01 24.04 20.54
C GLN A 236 6.50 23.80 21.97
N GLY A 237 7.35 23.30 22.87
CA GLY A 237 7.00 23.01 24.27
C GLY A 237 6.10 21.79 24.49
N HIS A 238 5.74 21.02 23.46
CA HIS A 238 4.80 19.90 23.59
C HIS A 238 5.36 18.58 23.05
N VAL A 239 4.92 17.47 23.65
CA VAL A 239 4.91 16.14 23.03
C VAL A 239 3.58 15.96 22.31
N ILE A 240 3.64 15.57 21.04
CA ILE A 240 2.45 15.27 20.25
C ILE A 240 2.39 13.77 20.02
N TYR A 241 1.19 13.20 20.08
CA TYR A 241 0.91 11.79 19.87
C TYR A 241 -0.23 11.61 18.87
N ALA A 242 -0.12 10.60 18.02
CA ALA A 242 -1.10 10.25 17.00
C ALA A 242 -1.48 8.76 17.10
N ASN A 243 -2.79 8.47 17.11
CA ASN A 243 -3.34 7.12 17.00
C ASN A 243 -4.44 7.07 15.91
N ASN A 244 -4.73 5.86 15.39
CA ASN A 244 -5.57 5.72 14.19
C ASN A 244 -6.75 4.74 14.32
N GLY A 245 -6.98 4.17 15.50
CA GLY A 245 -7.95 3.11 15.71
C GLY A 245 -9.09 3.49 16.65
N ARG A 246 -10.10 2.63 16.67
CA ARG A 246 -11.22 2.69 17.63
C ARG A 246 -11.25 1.43 18.49
N ILE A 247 -11.40 1.59 19.80
CA ILE A 247 -11.56 0.48 20.75
C ILE A 247 -12.85 -0.30 20.44
N GLY A 248 -12.77 -1.64 20.48
CA GLY A 248 -13.96 -2.50 20.62
C GLY A 248 -14.58 -3.05 19.34
N GLY A 249 -13.98 -2.85 18.16
CA GLY A 249 -14.34 -3.59 16.93
C GLY A 249 -15.84 -3.64 16.58
N GLY A 250 -16.59 -2.55 16.86
CA GLY A 250 -18.04 -2.44 16.64
C GLY A 250 -18.46 -2.49 15.16
N ASP A 251 -19.57 -1.86 14.77
CA ASP A 251 -19.90 -1.75 13.33
C ASP A 251 -18.84 -0.88 12.63
N MET A 252 -17.84 -1.57 12.06
CA MET A 252 -16.69 -0.97 11.38
C MET A 252 -16.99 -0.60 9.92
N THR A 253 -18.27 -0.60 9.53
CA THR A 253 -18.69 -0.31 8.14
C THR A 253 -19.18 1.12 7.93
N ASP A 254 -19.48 1.87 8.99
CA ASP A 254 -19.77 3.32 8.89
C ASP A 254 -18.49 4.15 9.02
N PHE A 255 -17.81 4.34 7.89
CA PHE A 255 -16.56 5.10 7.78
C PHE A 255 -16.68 6.57 8.21
N THR A 256 -17.89 7.10 8.46
CA THR A 256 -18.07 8.50 8.85
C THR A 256 -17.80 8.76 10.34
N LEU A 257 -17.77 7.70 11.15
CA LEU A 257 -17.53 7.80 12.59
C LEU A 257 -16.07 8.20 12.90
N PRO A 258 -15.85 9.05 13.92
CA PRO A 258 -14.51 9.30 14.42
C PRO A 258 -13.79 8.01 14.86
N SER A 259 -12.51 7.93 14.53
CA SER A 259 -11.58 6.88 14.94
C SER A 259 -10.19 7.51 15.06
N GLY A 260 -9.42 7.14 16.08
CA GLY A 260 -8.11 7.75 16.35
C GLY A 260 -8.16 9.20 16.87
N CYS A 261 -6.99 9.79 17.08
CA CYS A 261 -6.81 11.18 17.45
C CYS A 261 -5.40 11.71 17.18
N LEU A 262 -5.28 13.03 17.20
CA LEU A 262 -4.05 13.79 17.39
C LEU A 262 -4.17 14.55 18.72
N ALA A 263 -3.16 14.45 19.58
CA ALA A 263 -3.17 15.09 20.89
C ALA A 263 -1.81 15.65 21.30
N SER A 264 -1.82 16.64 22.19
CA SER A 264 -0.63 17.29 22.75
C SER A 264 -0.55 17.15 24.27
N TRP A 265 0.67 17.12 24.80
CA TRP A 265 1.00 17.14 26.22
C TRP A 265 2.18 18.07 26.45
N ASP A 266 2.07 18.97 27.42
CA ASP A 266 3.06 20.01 27.73
C ASP A 266 4.18 19.54 28.67
N GLY A 267 4.06 18.33 29.23
CA GLY A 267 5.02 17.79 30.20
C GLY A 267 4.62 17.97 31.66
N GLU A 268 3.61 18.78 31.95
CA GLU A 268 3.19 19.16 33.31
C GLU A 268 1.75 18.71 33.62
N ASP A 269 0.85 18.83 32.64
CA ASP A 269 -0.57 18.53 32.81
C ASP A 269 -0.84 17.04 33.05
N GLU A 270 -1.90 16.77 33.81
CA GLU A 270 -2.38 15.41 34.08
C GLU A 270 -3.15 14.80 32.89
N GLU A 271 -3.58 15.61 31.93
CA GLU A 271 -4.39 15.21 30.79
C GLU A 271 -3.78 15.66 29.46
N TRP A 272 -3.98 14.84 28.42
CA TRP A 272 -3.62 15.20 27.05
C TRP A 272 -4.69 16.10 26.44
N GLN A 273 -4.29 17.17 25.77
CA GLN A 273 -5.20 18.01 25.00
C GLN A 273 -5.44 17.37 23.63
N VAL A 274 -6.70 17.00 23.35
CA VAL A 274 -7.09 16.51 22.03
C VAL A 274 -7.13 17.67 21.03
N ILE A 275 -6.29 17.60 20.01
CA ILE A 275 -6.27 18.55 18.88
C ILE A 275 -7.38 18.19 17.90
N GLU A 276 -7.49 16.91 17.55
CA GLU A 276 -8.53 16.43 16.62
C GLU A 276 -8.83 14.94 16.84
N ASN A 277 -10.12 14.56 16.82
CA ASN A 277 -10.59 13.18 16.93
C ASN A 277 -10.85 12.58 15.52
N ARG A 278 -9.76 12.18 14.86
CA ARG A 278 -9.68 11.59 13.52
C ARG A 278 -8.47 10.66 13.45
N GLN A 279 -8.35 9.86 12.38
CA GLN A 279 -7.27 8.88 12.27
C GLN A 279 -5.98 9.61 11.89
N PHE A 280 -4.92 9.48 12.69
CA PHE A 280 -3.59 10.03 12.41
C PHE A 280 -2.50 8.96 12.53
N THR A 281 -1.49 9.01 11.66
CA THR A 281 -0.38 8.03 11.63
C THR A 281 0.99 8.60 11.89
N GLU A 282 1.18 9.89 11.67
CA GLU A 282 2.50 10.52 11.71
C GLU A 282 2.46 11.83 12.46
N VAL A 283 3.53 12.08 13.21
CA VAL A 283 3.92 13.42 13.64
C VAL A 283 5.43 13.54 13.44
N THR A 284 5.87 14.59 12.78
CA THR A 284 7.29 14.87 12.53
C THR A 284 7.50 16.37 12.35
N GLY A 285 8.71 16.80 11.99
CA GLY A 285 9.01 18.17 11.59
C GLY A 285 10.25 18.24 10.70
N PRO A 286 10.75 19.44 10.39
CA PRO A 286 11.96 19.65 9.60
C PRO A 286 13.21 18.99 10.18
N GLY A 287 13.22 18.65 11.47
CA GLY A 287 14.28 17.90 12.12
C GLY A 287 14.31 16.40 11.78
N GLY A 288 13.22 15.87 11.22
CA GLY A 288 13.09 14.48 10.78
C GLY A 288 13.46 13.47 11.87
N ILE A 289 14.27 12.47 11.51
CA ILE A 289 14.70 11.37 12.38
C ILE A 289 15.51 11.82 13.60
N TYR A 290 15.98 13.06 13.64
CA TYR A 290 16.81 13.58 14.71
C TYR A 290 16.04 14.45 15.74
N GLY A 291 14.75 14.71 15.52
CA GLY A 291 14.02 15.73 16.28
C GLY A 291 14.26 17.15 15.75
N ASN A 292 13.31 18.06 16.00
CA ASN A 292 13.46 19.48 15.65
C ASN A 292 14.71 20.08 16.32
N MET A 293 15.37 20.99 15.59
CA MET A 293 16.59 21.66 16.04
C MET A 293 16.24 22.82 16.97
N ASN A 294 15.24 23.61 16.57
CA ASN A 294 14.75 24.78 17.30
C ASN A 294 13.35 24.51 17.84
N GLU A 295 12.97 25.28 18.86
CA GLU A 295 11.66 25.14 19.49
C GLU A 295 10.53 25.63 18.58
N GLU A 296 10.82 26.65 17.77
CA GLU A 296 9.92 27.29 16.82
C GLU A 296 9.76 26.53 15.49
N ASP A 297 10.53 25.46 15.27
CA ASP A 297 10.41 24.65 14.06
C ASP A 297 8.97 24.09 13.98
N PRO A 298 8.32 24.10 12.80
CA PRO A 298 6.97 23.59 12.65
C PRO A 298 6.86 22.10 12.96
N LEU A 299 5.65 21.67 13.32
CA LEU A 299 5.29 20.25 13.39
C LEU A 299 4.35 19.94 12.24
N TRP A 300 4.50 18.76 11.65
CA TRP A 300 3.62 18.24 10.61
C TRP A 300 2.98 16.95 11.07
N SER A 301 1.71 16.77 10.74
CA SER A 301 0.98 15.52 11.01
C SER A 301 0.21 15.04 9.79
N LEU A 302 0.11 13.72 9.64
CA LEU A 302 -0.67 13.07 8.60
C LEU A 302 -1.79 12.24 9.20
N GLY A 303 -2.97 12.37 8.61
CA GLY A 303 -4.15 11.61 8.94
C GLY A 303 -5.12 11.51 7.78
N TRP A 304 -6.35 11.07 8.08
CA TRP A 304 -7.44 11.04 7.13
C TRP A 304 -8.79 10.99 7.84
N ASP A 305 -9.81 11.32 7.06
CA ASP A 305 -11.19 10.98 7.33
C ASP A 305 -11.78 10.31 6.09
N TYR A 306 -13.04 9.87 6.12
CA TYR A 306 -13.71 9.25 4.96
C TYR A 306 -13.70 10.11 3.68
N ARG A 307 -13.45 11.43 3.77
CA ARG A 307 -13.45 12.35 2.62
C ARG A 307 -12.13 12.37 1.88
N SER A 308 -11.03 12.46 2.63
CA SER A 308 -9.71 12.78 2.08
C SER A 308 -8.61 12.54 3.12
N LEU A 309 -7.37 12.63 2.65
CA LEU A 309 -6.23 12.73 3.55
C LEU A 309 -6.19 14.10 4.21
N ILE A 310 -5.62 14.16 5.40
CA ILE A 310 -5.42 15.33 6.22
C ILE A 310 -3.91 15.54 6.38
N LEU A 311 -3.43 16.73 6.02
CA LEU A 311 -2.10 17.23 6.37
C LEU A 311 -2.32 18.39 7.34
N LYS A 312 -1.73 18.30 8.52
CA LYS A 312 -1.74 19.39 9.50
C LYS A 312 -0.36 19.96 9.68
N ILE A 313 -0.31 21.26 9.97
CA ILE A 313 0.90 21.96 10.40
C ILE A 313 0.61 22.71 11.69
N CYS A 314 1.54 22.63 12.65
CA CYS A 314 1.54 23.43 13.87
C CYS A 314 2.64 24.48 13.81
N GLU A 315 2.29 25.74 13.94
CA GLU A 315 3.20 26.87 14.05
C GLU A 315 2.70 27.83 15.12
N ASP A 316 3.61 28.31 15.96
CA ASP A 316 3.28 29.16 17.12
C ASP A 316 2.14 28.59 18.01
N GLY A 317 2.05 27.26 18.10
CA GLY A 317 1.02 26.53 18.84
C GLY A 317 -0.33 26.36 18.14
N GLU A 318 -0.51 26.90 16.93
CA GLU A 318 -1.76 26.87 16.17
C GLU A 318 -1.73 25.85 15.04
N TRP A 319 -2.85 25.12 14.86
CA TRP A 319 -2.96 24.04 13.87
C TRP A 319 -3.77 24.42 12.64
N ASP A 320 -3.13 24.44 11.47
CA ASP A 320 -3.79 24.56 10.17
C ASP A 320 -4.06 23.20 9.52
N THR A 321 -5.11 23.12 8.71
CA THR A 321 -5.54 21.88 8.03
C THR A 321 -5.55 22.03 6.50
N PHE A 322 -4.91 21.08 5.84
CA PHE A 322 -4.90 20.90 4.40
C PHE A 322 -5.39 19.50 4.04
N ARG A 323 -5.96 19.35 2.85
CA ARG A 323 -6.51 18.07 2.38
C ARG A 323 -5.85 17.61 1.10
N LEU A 324 -5.62 16.30 1.01
CA LEU A 324 -5.04 15.65 -0.17
C LEU A 324 -5.94 14.50 -0.67
N PRO A 325 -5.90 14.18 -1.97
CA PRO A 325 -6.61 13.03 -2.51
C PRO A 325 -6.11 11.72 -1.92
N LYS A 326 -7.00 10.73 -1.84
CA LYS A 326 -6.69 9.32 -1.60
C LYS A 326 -6.46 8.63 -2.95
N GLY A 327 -5.42 7.80 -3.06
CA GLY A 327 -5.21 6.93 -4.22
C GLY A 327 -5.79 5.54 -4.01
N ASP A 328 -6.05 5.16 -2.77
CA ASP A 328 -6.44 3.81 -2.37
C ASP A 328 -7.31 3.86 -1.12
N TYR A 329 -8.25 2.92 -1.02
CA TYR A 329 -9.19 2.75 0.08
C TYR A 329 -8.87 1.61 1.03
N SER A 330 -7.82 0.82 0.81
CA SER A 330 -7.49 -0.26 1.77
C SER A 330 -7.12 0.19 3.17
N TYR A 331 -6.95 1.49 3.38
CA TYR A 331 -6.56 2.07 4.66
C TYR A 331 -7.77 2.47 5.52
N GLU A 332 -9.01 2.40 4.99
CA GLU A 332 -10.22 2.94 5.64
C GLU A 332 -10.70 2.15 6.86
N GLY A 333 -10.09 1.01 7.18
CA GLY A 333 -10.47 0.22 8.35
C GLY A 333 -10.44 1.05 9.63
N LEU A 334 -11.61 1.27 10.24
CA LEU A 334 -11.75 2.09 11.46
C LEU A 334 -11.01 1.51 12.68
N HIS A 335 -10.57 0.25 12.61
CA HIS A 335 -9.79 -0.41 13.66
C HIS A 335 -8.33 0.06 13.67
N GLY A 336 -7.84 0.59 12.54
CA GLY A 336 -6.50 1.13 12.38
C GLY A 336 -5.43 0.13 11.91
N TRP A 337 -5.73 -1.17 11.78
CA TRP A 337 -4.79 -2.24 11.41
C TRP A 337 -4.36 -2.15 9.95
N HIS A 338 -5.27 -1.81 9.01
CA HIS A 338 -4.96 -1.83 7.56
C HIS A 338 -4.05 -0.69 7.05
N THR A 339 -3.41 -0.01 7.99
CA THR A 339 -2.59 1.16 7.76
C THR A 339 -1.23 0.94 8.39
N GLU A 340 -0.32 0.45 7.55
CA GLU A 340 1.08 0.32 7.93
C GLU A 340 1.84 1.61 7.69
N TRP A 341 1.94 2.37 8.79
CA TRP A 341 2.90 3.46 9.03
C TRP A 341 3.10 4.48 7.89
N PRO A 342 2.08 5.12 7.30
CA PRO A 342 2.31 6.24 6.39
C PRO A 342 3.17 7.34 7.05
N ARG A 343 4.24 7.77 6.38
CA ARG A 343 5.32 8.61 6.93
C ARG A 343 5.61 9.86 6.10
N ILE A 344 6.27 10.82 6.74
CA ILE A 344 7.10 11.86 6.09
C ILE A 344 8.56 11.62 6.50
N ARG A 345 9.48 11.41 5.55
CA ARG A 345 10.92 11.25 5.84
C ARG A 345 11.80 12.08 4.92
N GLN A 346 12.87 12.62 5.48
CA GLN A 346 13.93 13.22 4.68
C GLN A 346 14.66 12.12 3.93
N VAL A 347 14.75 12.24 2.61
CA VAL A 347 15.42 11.27 1.74
C VAL A 347 16.42 11.89 0.77
N GLY A 348 16.59 13.21 0.77
CA GLY A 348 17.63 13.88 -0.02
C GLY A 348 18.52 14.82 0.81
N PRO A 349 19.70 15.17 0.26
CA PRO A 349 20.69 15.99 0.95
C PRO A 349 20.21 17.44 1.19
N ASP A 350 19.31 17.96 0.36
CA ASP A 350 18.88 19.37 0.37
C ASP A 350 17.50 19.57 1.01
N GLY A 351 17.18 18.84 2.08
CA GLY A 351 15.86 18.92 2.70
C GLY A 351 14.72 18.44 1.80
N GLN A 352 15.01 17.49 0.88
CA GLN A 352 13.99 16.78 0.09
C GLN A 352 13.35 15.69 0.94
N TYR A 353 12.03 15.73 1.07
CA TYR A 353 11.24 14.77 1.82
C TYR A 353 10.36 13.92 0.89
N LEU A 354 10.24 12.65 1.24
CA LEU A 354 9.24 11.75 0.68
C LEU A 354 8.10 11.62 1.70
N MET A 355 6.88 11.75 1.22
CA MET A 355 5.67 11.44 1.96
C MET A 355 4.95 10.29 1.28
N ASN A 356 4.43 9.33 2.03
CA ASN A 356 3.53 8.31 1.49
C ASN A 356 2.21 8.27 2.27
N HIS A 357 1.11 8.04 1.57
CA HIS A 357 -0.19 7.80 2.19
C HIS A 357 -1.19 7.27 1.15
N HIS A 358 -2.11 6.40 1.56
CA HIS A 358 -3.21 5.88 0.73
C HIS A 358 -2.81 5.52 -0.71
N GLY A 359 -1.77 4.70 -0.86
CA GLY A 359 -1.31 4.21 -2.18
C GLY A 359 -0.70 5.28 -3.08
N MET A 360 -0.19 6.37 -2.52
CA MET A 360 0.53 7.42 -3.25
C MET A 360 1.81 7.86 -2.54
N TRP A 361 2.83 8.14 -3.35
CA TRP A 361 4.02 8.88 -2.95
C TRP A 361 3.91 10.34 -3.38
N PHE A 362 4.39 11.24 -2.53
CA PHE A 362 4.44 12.67 -2.76
C PHE A 362 5.83 13.21 -2.44
N GLU A 363 6.30 14.16 -3.24
CA GLU A 363 7.40 15.02 -2.85
C GLU A 363 6.87 16.02 -1.83
N PHE A 364 7.46 15.99 -0.65
CA PHE A 364 7.19 16.91 0.45
C PHE A 364 8.37 17.86 0.59
N PHE A 365 8.09 19.11 0.97
CA PHE A 365 9.10 20.16 1.04
C PHE A 365 9.43 20.44 2.50
N GLY A 366 10.72 20.36 2.85
CA GLY A 366 11.16 20.53 4.25
C GLY A 366 10.93 21.94 4.82
N ASP A 367 10.58 22.90 3.98
CA ASP A 367 10.25 24.28 4.32
C ASP A 367 8.75 24.57 4.36
N PHE A 368 7.90 23.52 4.37
CA PHE A 368 6.46 23.66 4.51
C PHE A 368 6.11 24.34 5.86
N SER A 369 5.70 25.60 5.78
CA SER A 369 5.56 26.56 6.89
C SER A 369 4.62 27.72 6.52
N GLY A 370 4.34 28.61 7.46
CA GLY A 370 3.47 29.78 7.31
C GLY A 370 3.91 30.75 6.23
N ASN A 371 5.19 30.70 5.88
CA ASN A 371 5.77 31.49 4.80
C ASN A 371 5.76 30.75 3.45
N ASN A 372 5.52 29.44 3.43
CA ASN A 372 5.56 28.59 2.25
C ASN A 372 4.70 27.32 2.43
N TYR A 373 3.43 27.39 2.07
CA TYR A 373 2.51 26.25 2.01
C TYR A 373 2.52 25.59 0.63
N ARG A 374 3.66 25.25 0.05
CA ARG A 374 3.65 24.48 -1.22
C ARG A 374 2.97 23.13 -1.04
N ALA A 375 2.01 22.81 -1.89
CA ALA A 375 1.28 21.55 -1.77
C ALA A 375 2.22 20.37 -2.03
N PRO A 376 2.15 19.28 -1.24
CA PRO A 376 2.86 18.04 -1.55
C PRO A 376 2.54 17.60 -2.99
N ALA A 377 3.57 17.45 -3.80
CA ALA A 377 3.42 17.16 -5.22
C ALA A 377 3.37 15.64 -5.43
N PRO A 378 2.32 15.08 -6.06
CA PRO A 378 2.25 13.64 -6.26
C PRO A 378 3.36 13.15 -7.21
N ILE A 379 4.05 12.09 -6.82
CA ILE A 379 5.09 11.43 -7.61
C ILE A 379 4.47 10.28 -8.42
N ALA A 380 3.83 9.34 -7.73
CA ALA A 380 3.21 8.17 -8.34
C ALA A 380 2.24 7.47 -7.37
N SER A 381 1.30 6.73 -7.93
CA SER A 381 0.55 5.71 -7.19
C SER A 381 1.37 4.43 -7.07
N HIS A 382 1.17 3.70 -5.97
CA HIS A 382 1.85 2.44 -5.67
C HIS A 382 0.90 1.38 -5.13
N LEU A 383 1.27 0.12 -5.30
CA LEU A 383 0.50 -1.04 -4.83
C LEU A 383 1.08 -1.66 -3.55
N LYS A 384 2.38 -1.46 -3.29
CA LYS A 384 3.04 -1.97 -2.07
C LYS A 384 2.66 -1.19 -0.81
N ILE A 385 2.79 -1.86 0.34
CA ILE A 385 2.97 -1.18 1.63
C ILE A 385 4.41 -0.66 1.70
N SER A 386 4.55 0.61 2.05
CA SER A 386 5.84 1.29 2.30
C SER A 386 5.83 1.85 3.72
N GLY A 387 6.01 0.99 4.73
CA GLY A 387 5.84 1.38 6.15
C GLY A 387 6.94 2.32 6.66
N ASP A 388 8.13 2.30 6.06
CA ASP A 388 9.19 3.25 6.34
C ASP A 388 10.18 3.31 5.18
N PHE A 389 11.00 4.36 5.12
CA PHE A 389 11.99 4.51 4.07
C PHE A 389 13.15 5.41 4.47
N ALA A 390 14.30 5.19 3.84
CA ALA A 390 15.48 6.02 4.01
C ALA A 390 16.36 6.01 2.76
N ARG A 391 17.27 6.98 2.66
CA ARG A 391 18.30 7.00 1.63
C ARG A 391 19.56 6.27 2.10
N TRP A 392 20.06 5.34 1.30
CA TRP A 392 21.29 4.61 1.58
C TRP A 392 22.05 4.31 0.28
N ASN A 393 23.35 4.62 0.25
CA ASN A 393 24.25 4.37 -0.87
C ASN A 393 23.67 4.76 -2.24
N ASP A 394 23.23 6.01 -2.40
CA ASP A 394 22.57 6.56 -3.61
C ASP A 394 21.13 6.10 -3.90
N LYS A 395 20.62 5.09 -3.21
CA LYS A 395 19.26 4.57 -3.40
C LYS A 395 18.29 5.01 -2.31
N LEU A 396 17.01 5.01 -2.65
CA LEU A 396 15.93 4.90 -1.67
C LEU A 396 15.73 3.44 -1.32
N VAL A 397 15.61 3.16 -0.03
CA VAL A 397 15.31 1.83 0.49
C VAL A 397 14.00 1.89 1.26
N PHE A 398 13.02 1.12 0.81
CA PHE A 398 11.72 1.00 1.46
C PHE A 398 11.68 -0.26 2.31
N ALA A 399 11.18 -0.11 3.52
CA ALA A 399 10.69 -1.17 4.36
C ALA A 399 9.27 -1.55 3.90
N CYS A 400 9.08 -2.81 3.54
CA CYS A 400 7.80 -3.31 3.05
C CYS A 400 7.15 -4.28 4.04
N ASP A 401 5.89 -4.56 3.75
CA ASP A 401 5.11 -5.63 4.36
C ASP A 401 4.41 -6.38 3.21
N ASP A 402 4.84 -7.62 2.96
CA ASP A 402 4.62 -8.29 1.67
C ASP A 402 3.67 -9.49 1.72
N ALA A 403 3.89 -10.47 2.59
CA ALA A 403 2.99 -11.63 2.71
C ALA A 403 2.86 -12.12 4.15
N ALA A 404 1.62 -12.36 4.56
CA ALA A 404 1.27 -12.72 5.93
C ALA A 404 0.63 -14.13 6.00
N LEU A 405 0.94 -14.85 7.07
CA LEU A 405 0.21 -16.06 7.50
C LEU A 405 -1.23 -15.71 7.93
N SER A 406 -1.42 -14.54 8.52
CA SER A 406 -2.70 -14.01 8.93
C SER A 406 -3.48 -13.49 7.74
N THR A 407 -4.76 -13.80 7.69
CA THR A 407 -5.75 -13.13 6.83
C THR A 407 -6.67 -12.22 7.64
N PHE A 408 -6.32 -12.00 8.91
CA PHE A 408 -7.11 -11.26 9.90
C PHE A 408 -8.54 -11.79 10.05
N GLY A 409 -8.71 -13.11 9.87
CA GLY A 409 -9.95 -13.84 10.10
C GLY A 409 -10.87 -13.98 8.89
N GLU A 410 -10.44 -13.60 7.69
CA GLU A 410 -11.32 -13.61 6.50
C GLU A 410 -11.29 -14.94 5.70
N TRP A 411 -10.13 -15.61 5.55
CA TRP A 411 -9.99 -16.90 4.86
C TRP A 411 -8.71 -17.65 5.25
N GLU A 412 -8.50 -18.88 4.77
CA GLU A 412 -7.24 -19.61 5.01
C GLU A 412 -6.10 -19.03 4.15
N SER A 413 -4.96 -18.69 4.77
CA SER A 413 -3.80 -18.15 4.04
C SER A 413 -3.11 -19.24 3.21
N LEU A 414 -2.74 -18.90 1.97
CA LEU A 414 -1.86 -19.70 1.13
C LEU A 414 -0.39 -19.26 1.27
N VAL A 415 -0.02 -18.68 2.41
CA VAL A 415 1.34 -18.32 2.78
C VAL A 415 1.77 -19.24 3.91
N GLY A 416 2.76 -20.09 3.66
CA GLY A 416 3.26 -21.03 4.67
C GLY A 416 4.14 -20.39 5.75
N GLN A 417 4.66 -19.19 5.50
CA GLN A 417 5.47 -18.41 6.44
C GLN A 417 5.44 -16.93 6.08
N SER A 418 5.18 -16.08 7.08
CA SER A 418 5.18 -14.62 6.91
C SER A 418 6.56 -14.12 6.50
N GLN A 419 6.59 -13.20 5.53
CA GLN A 419 7.83 -12.71 4.96
C GLN A 419 7.67 -11.33 4.35
N SER A 420 8.76 -10.57 4.40
CA SER A 420 8.90 -9.29 3.70
C SER A 420 10.31 -9.07 3.20
N ASN A 421 10.47 -8.09 2.31
CA ASN A 421 11.76 -7.71 1.77
C ASN A 421 11.89 -6.18 1.68
N LEU A 422 13.11 -5.71 1.54
CA LEU A 422 13.38 -4.33 1.21
C LEU A 422 13.18 -4.09 -0.31
N TRP A 423 12.82 -2.85 -0.66
CA TRP A 423 12.81 -2.40 -2.05
C TRP A 423 13.83 -1.31 -2.28
N PHE A 424 14.71 -1.50 -3.24
CA PHE A 424 15.77 -0.56 -3.59
C PHE A 424 15.47 0.10 -4.93
N THR A 425 15.31 1.41 -4.92
CA THR A 425 15.02 2.19 -6.13
C THR A 425 15.74 3.53 -6.10
N LYS A 426 15.65 4.31 -7.17
CA LYS A 426 16.11 5.70 -7.20
C LYS A 426 14.94 6.65 -7.11
N TRP A 427 15.21 7.88 -6.66
CA TRP A 427 14.20 8.93 -6.58
C TRP A 427 13.52 9.17 -7.93
N GLU A 428 14.31 9.28 -8.99
CA GLU A 428 13.84 9.52 -10.35
C GLU A 428 13.01 8.37 -10.94
N ASP A 429 13.12 7.17 -10.38
CA ASP A 429 12.43 5.97 -10.85
C ASP A 429 11.06 5.79 -10.19
N LEU A 430 10.76 6.50 -9.10
CA LEU A 430 9.46 6.43 -8.43
C LEU A 430 8.30 6.79 -9.37
N LYS A 431 8.49 7.79 -10.23
CA LYS A 431 7.50 8.24 -11.22
C LYS A 431 7.18 7.20 -12.31
N ASN A 432 7.97 6.13 -12.41
CA ASN A 432 7.79 5.10 -13.43
C ASN A 432 6.70 4.07 -13.05
N ASN A 433 6.12 4.20 -11.85
CA ASN A 433 5.06 3.33 -11.34
C ASN A 433 3.67 3.83 -11.81
N GLY A 434 2.66 3.74 -10.94
CA GLY A 434 1.30 4.18 -11.25
C GLY A 434 1.23 5.69 -11.48
N ARG A 435 0.44 6.13 -12.46
CA ARG A 435 0.16 7.56 -12.66
C ARG A 435 -0.46 8.15 -11.40
N PRO A 436 -0.12 9.39 -11.00
CA PRO A 436 -0.89 10.13 -10.02
C PRO A 436 -2.38 10.17 -10.38
N TYR A 437 -3.18 9.49 -9.58
CA TYR A 437 -4.63 9.56 -9.64
C TYR A 437 -5.16 9.49 -8.20
N GLY A 438 -6.31 10.10 -7.97
CA GLY A 438 -6.91 10.07 -6.66
C GLY A 438 -8.21 10.83 -6.58
N PHE A 439 -8.84 10.73 -5.42
CA PHE A 439 -10.18 11.21 -5.19
C PHE A 439 -10.32 11.70 -3.75
N GLY A 440 -11.29 12.57 -3.53
CA GLY A 440 -11.54 13.15 -2.21
C GLY A 440 -12.00 14.59 -2.29
N GLY A 441 -12.23 15.21 -1.15
CA GLY A 441 -12.55 16.63 -1.13
C GLY A 441 -12.81 17.15 0.27
N PRO A 442 -13.06 18.46 0.40
CA PRO A 442 -13.27 19.09 1.71
C PRO A 442 -14.61 18.70 2.35
N TRP A 443 -15.61 18.36 1.54
CA TRP A 443 -16.97 18.08 2.01
C TRP A 443 -17.54 16.81 1.39
N LEU A 444 -18.13 15.97 2.23
CA LEU A 444 -18.90 14.79 1.85
C LEU A 444 -20.08 14.64 2.82
N HIS A 445 -21.25 15.11 2.39
CA HIS A 445 -22.48 15.22 3.19
C HIS A 445 -22.42 16.20 4.37
N ASP A 446 -21.60 17.23 4.25
CA ASP A 446 -21.38 18.21 5.28
C ASP A 446 -22.53 19.21 5.47
N SER A 447 -22.56 19.79 6.66
CA SER A 447 -23.20 21.08 6.87
C SER A 447 -22.16 22.18 6.67
N ILE A 448 -22.51 23.21 5.91
CA ILE A 448 -21.62 24.34 5.60
C ILE A 448 -22.28 25.66 5.96
N GLU A 449 -21.46 26.67 6.22
CA GLU A 449 -21.88 28.03 6.55
C GLU A 449 -21.58 29.00 5.40
N ALA A 450 -22.41 30.04 5.24
CA ALA A 450 -22.23 31.03 4.20
C ALA A 450 -20.93 31.84 4.42
N GLY A 451 -20.14 32.02 3.37
CA GLY A 451 -18.93 32.84 3.41
C GLY A 451 -17.71 32.14 4.03
N THR A 452 -17.87 30.96 4.63
CA THR A 452 -16.77 30.19 5.23
C THR A 452 -16.06 29.36 4.15
N PRO A 453 -14.76 29.58 3.91
CA PRO A 453 -14.01 28.75 2.97
C PRO A 453 -13.91 27.30 3.45
N SER A 454 -13.91 26.37 2.50
CA SER A 454 -13.51 24.99 2.76
C SER A 454 -12.03 24.92 3.15
N ASP A 455 -11.65 23.80 3.79
CA ASP A 455 -10.23 23.43 3.87
C ASP A 455 -9.60 23.45 2.47
N SER A 456 -8.32 23.83 2.41
CA SER A 456 -7.54 23.87 1.17
C SER A 456 -7.32 22.45 0.67
N TYR A 457 -7.62 22.20 -0.61
CA TYR A 457 -7.45 20.89 -1.24
C TYR A 457 -6.30 20.92 -2.25
N SER A 458 -5.41 19.94 -2.18
CA SER A 458 -4.24 19.86 -3.07
C SER A 458 -4.67 19.74 -4.52
N PHE A 459 -4.06 20.57 -5.38
CA PHE A 459 -4.46 20.70 -6.78
C PHE A 459 -3.31 20.50 -7.76
N LYS A 460 -2.07 20.70 -7.31
CA LYS A 460 -0.85 20.61 -8.12
C LYS A 460 -0.48 19.17 -8.44
N GLY A 461 0.13 18.97 -9.62
CA GLY A 461 0.70 17.70 -10.05
C GLY A 461 -0.31 16.64 -10.51
N PHE A 462 -1.61 16.93 -10.41
CA PHE A 462 -2.67 16.07 -10.92
C PHE A 462 -3.15 16.52 -12.30
N SER A 463 -3.43 15.54 -13.17
CA SER A 463 -4.06 15.75 -14.49
C SER A 463 -5.58 15.54 -14.42
N ASN A 464 -6.30 15.87 -15.50
CA ASN A 464 -7.73 15.57 -15.67
C ASN A 464 -8.62 15.97 -14.47
N ARG A 465 -8.36 17.13 -13.88
CA ARG A 465 -8.99 17.56 -12.63
C ARG A 465 -10.48 17.81 -12.82
N GLN A 466 -11.31 17.03 -12.14
CA GLN A 466 -12.77 17.16 -12.11
C GLN A 466 -13.25 17.49 -10.70
N LEU A 467 -14.36 18.21 -10.62
CA LEU A 467 -15.06 18.52 -9.38
C LEU A 467 -16.56 18.20 -9.52
N HIS A 468 -17.05 17.40 -8.59
CA HIS A 468 -18.46 17.06 -8.40
C HIS A 468 -18.98 17.84 -7.21
N ILE A 469 -20.03 18.65 -7.41
CA ILE A 469 -20.70 19.35 -6.31
C ILE A 469 -22.16 18.93 -6.28
N SER A 470 -22.66 18.55 -5.11
CA SER A 470 -24.07 18.26 -4.91
C SER A 470 -24.57 18.77 -3.56
N HIS A 471 -25.87 19.01 -3.46
CA HIS A 471 -26.51 19.30 -2.19
C HIS A 471 -27.99 18.91 -2.16
N LYS A 472 -28.57 18.77 -0.96
CA LYS A 472 -29.99 18.43 -0.77
C LYS A 472 -30.87 19.61 -0.33
N ASN A 473 -30.36 20.83 -0.41
CA ASN A 473 -31.11 22.02 -0.05
C ASN A 473 -32.18 22.39 -1.10
N ARG A 474 -33.33 22.90 -0.65
CA ARG A 474 -34.49 23.32 -1.48
C ARG A 474 -34.29 24.63 -2.25
N TYR A 475 -33.13 25.25 -2.10
CA TYR A 475 -32.71 26.48 -2.77
C TYR A 475 -31.37 26.22 -3.43
N GLY A 476 -31.04 27.00 -4.46
CA GLY A 476 -29.72 26.93 -5.09
C GLY A 476 -28.64 27.55 -4.21
N ILE A 477 -27.44 26.99 -4.29
CA ILE A 477 -26.22 27.47 -3.63
C ILE A 477 -25.17 27.75 -4.70
N SER A 478 -24.52 28.90 -4.60
CA SER A 478 -23.39 29.26 -5.47
C SER A 478 -22.11 29.09 -4.70
N PHE A 479 -21.10 28.49 -5.32
CA PHE A 479 -19.78 28.30 -4.75
C PHE A 479 -18.77 29.12 -5.54
N ALA A 480 -18.17 30.13 -4.91
CA ALA A 480 -16.97 30.75 -5.43
C ALA A 480 -15.83 29.73 -5.31
N VAL A 481 -15.11 29.51 -6.42
CA VAL A 481 -13.94 28.66 -6.45
C VAL A 481 -12.72 29.56 -6.43
N GLU A 482 -11.88 29.39 -5.42
CA GLU A 482 -10.64 30.16 -5.27
C GLU A 482 -9.43 29.25 -5.34
N ILE A 483 -8.32 29.79 -5.85
CA ILE A 483 -7.05 29.08 -5.93
C ILE A 483 -5.92 29.90 -5.30
N ASP A 484 -4.94 29.19 -4.76
CA ASP A 484 -3.64 29.74 -4.41
C ASP A 484 -2.60 29.20 -5.38
N ARG A 485 -2.05 30.10 -6.20
CA ARG A 485 -1.12 29.71 -7.27
C ARG A 485 0.24 29.26 -6.77
N ARG A 486 0.66 29.73 -5.60
CA ARG A 486 2.05 29.62 -5.13
C ARG A 486 2.17 29.03 -3.72
N GLY A 487 1.06 28.75 -3.05
CA GLY A 487 1.08 28.28 -1.66
C GLY A 487 1.47 29.39 -0.70
N SER A 488 1.06 30.63 -1.00
CA SER A 488 1.43 31.84 -0.26
C SER A 488 0.32 32.35 0.66
N GLY A 489 -0.85 31.70 0.67
CA GLY A 489 -2.06 32.18 1.34
C GLY A 489 -2.79 33.29 0.57
N ASN A 490 -2.29 33.71 -0.60
CA ASN A 490 -2.94 34.70 -1.46
C ASN A 490 -3.92 34.03 -2.42
N TRP A 491 -5.21 34.17 -2.12
CA TRP A 491 -6.30 33.53 -2.86
C TRP A 491 -6.85 34.43 -3.98
N GLU A 492 -7.04 33.85 -5.17
CA GLU A 492 -7.71 34.49 -6.29
C GLU A 492 -9.02 33.75 -6.65
N LYS A 493 -10.09 34.49 -6.92
CA LYS A 493 -11.33 33.91 -7.44
C LYS A 493 -11.14 33.46 -8.87
N LEU A 494 -11.26 32.15 -9.11
CA LEU A 494 -11.18 31.54 -10.42
C LEU A 494 -12.51 31.59 -11.16
N THR A 495 -13.58 31.13 -10.50
CA THR A 495 -14.92 31.03 -11.11
C THR A 495 -16.00 30.95 -10.03
N GLU A 496 -17.26 30.87 -10.44
CA GLU A 496 -18.40 30.62 -9.58
C GLU A 496 -19.28 29.53 -10.18
N ILE A 497 -19.62 28.52 -9.37
CA ILE A 497 -20.43 27.38 -9.79
C ILE A 497 -21.79 27.44 -9.09
N ASN A 498 -22.86 27.50 -9.87
CA ASN A 498 -24.23 27.55 -9.38
C ASN A 498 -24.84 26.14 -9.36
N ILE A 499 -25.26 25.68 -8.18
CA ILE A 499 -25.92 24.40 -8.00
C ILE A 499 -27.42 24.66 -7.79
N PRO A 500 -28.31 24.05 -8.60
CA PRO A 500 -29.74 24.23 -8.42
C PRO A 500 -30.25 23.54 -7.14
N PRO A 501 -31.49 23.83 -6.69
CA PRO A 501 -32.15 23.08 -5.61
C PRO A 501 -32.05 21.57 -5.83
N PHE A 502 -31.69 20.83 -4.77
CA PHE A 502 -31.46 19.37 -4.81
C PHE A 502 -30.50 18.93 -5.93
N GLY A 503 -29.60 19.83 -6.31
CA GLY A 503 -28.83 19.74 -7.54
C GLY A 503 -27.54 18.96 -7.43
N TYR A 504 -27.00 18.69 -8.61
CA TYR A 504 -25.67 18.16 -8.84
C TYR A 504 -25.09 18.86 -10.07
N VAL A 505 -23.82 19.25 -10.00
CA VAL A 505 -23.05 19.78 -11.13
C VAL A 505 -21.68 19.12 -11.14
N HIS A 506 -21.20 18.84 -12.34
CA HIS A 506 -19.81 18.49 -12.61
C HIS A 506 -19.11 19.65 -13.31
N HIS A 507 -17.88 19.92 -12.89
CA HIS A 507 -17.02 20.94 -13.46
C HIS A 507 -15.64 20.36 -13.79
N SER A 508 -15.16 20.63 -15.00
CA SER A 508 -13.80 20.27 -15.44
C SER A 508 -12.90 21.49 -15.42
N PHE A 509 -11.70 21.35 -14.88
CA PHE A 509 -10.70 22.41 -14.93
C PHE A 509 -9.81 22.25 -16.17
N SER A 510 -9.31 23.37 -16.70
CA SER A 510 -8.35 23.34 -17.81
C SER A 510 -7.05 22.66 -17.41
N GLU A 511 -6.44 21.88 -18.31
CA GLU A 511 -5.15 21.22 -18.06
C GLU A 511 -4.04 22.23 -17.72
N GLY A 512 -4.03 23.40 -18.36
CA GLY A 512 -3.04 24.45 -18.11
C GLY A 512 -3.27 25.31 -16.85
N LEU A 513 -4.26 25.01 -16.02
CA LEU A 513 -4.49 25.78 -14.79
C LEU A 513 -3.43 25.41 -13.73
N GLU A 514 -2.58 26.36 -13.37
CA GLU A 514 -1.57 26.16 -12.32
C GLU A 514 -2.08 26.69 -10.98
N ALA A 515 -2.16 25.80 -9.98
CA ALA A 515 -2.37 26.17 -8.59
C ALA A 515 -1.82 25.09 -7.64
N GLU A 516 -1.32 25.53 -6.47
CA GLU A 516 -0.95 24.65 -5.35
C GLU A 516 -2.23 24.12 -4.70
N TRP A 517 -3.14 25.03 -4.32
CA TRP A 517 -4.36 24.73 -3.59
C TRP A 517 -5.61 25.28 -4.27
N ILE A 518 -6.74 24.63 -3.99
CA ILE A 518 -8.08 25.08 -4.34
C ILE A 518 -8.99 25.04 -3.12
N ARG A 519 -9.93 25.97 -3.01
CA ARG A 519 -10.98 25.98 -1.97
C ARG A 519 -12.32 26.47 -2.53
N LEU A 520 -13.40 26.14 -1.83
CA LEU A 520 -14.75 26.59 -2.17
C LEU A 520 -15.32 27.49 -1.08
N ILE A 521 -15.99 28.58 -1.48
CA ILE A 521 -16.71 29.48 -0.57
C ILE A 521 -18.19 29.50 -0.98
N PRO A 522 -19.11 29.02 -0.14
CA PRO A 522 -20.52 29.02 -0.46
C PRO A 522 -21.14 30.39 -0.17
N ASN A 523 -22.04 30.87 -1.02
CA ASN A 523 -22.77 32.11 -0.76
C ASN A 523 -23.88 31.95 0.30
N LYS A 524 -24.26 30.70 0.61
CA LYS A 524 -25.31 30.33 1.56
C LYS A 524 -24.89 29.06 2.29
N GLY A 525 -25.25 28.97 3.57
CA GLY A 525 -25.13 27.72 4.30
C GLY A 525 -26.08 26.65 3.74
N GLY A 526 -25.81 25.39 4.05
CA GLY A 526 -26.59 24.26 3.57
C GLY A 526 -26.22 22.96 4.26
N LYS A 527 -27.09 21.96 4.15
CA LYS A 527 -26.84 20.60 4.65
C LYS A 527 -26.61 19.61 3.51
N TYR A 528 -25.98 18.48 3.82
CA TYR A 528 -25.66 17.41 2.88
C TYR A 528 -24.95 17.94 1.64
N VAL A 529 -23.98 18.83 1.83
CA VAL A 529 -23.17 19.36 0.74
C VAL A 529 -21.98 18.45 0.53
N THR A 530 -21.73 18.12 -0.73
CA THR A 530 -20.56 17.36 -1.15
C THR A 530 -19.82 18.17 -2.20
N ALA A 531 -18.50 18.29 -2.03
CA ALA A 531 -17.57 18.82 -3.02
C ALA A 531 -16.42 17.83 -3.13
N TYR A 532 -16.40 17.08 -4.23
CA TYR A 532 -15.57 15.89 -4.36
C TYR A 532 -14.83 15.89 -5.70
N PHE A 533 -13.51 15.77 -5.63
CA PHE A 533 -12.62 15.82 -6.76
C PHE A 533 -12.28 14.42 -7.26
N HIS A 534 -12.13 14.31 -8.57
CA HIS A 534 -11.52 13.16 -9.23
C HIS A 534 -10.33 13.65 -10.06
N PHE A 535 -9.17 13.06 -9.83
CA PHE A 535 -7.92 13.43 -10.45
C PHE A 535 -7.32 12.25 -11.22
N GLY A 536 -6.68 12.58 -12.34
CA GLY A 536 -5.88 11.67 -13.14
C GLY A 536 -6.69 10.64 -13.92
N THR A 537 -5.94 9.69 -14.48
CA THR A 537 -6.43 8.47 -15.13
C THR A 537 -5.67 7.32 -14.52
N GLY A 538 -6.29 6.15 -14.33
CA GLY A 538 -5.58 4.97 -13.83
C GLY A 538 -4.49 4.46 -14.78
N GLY A 539 -3.75 3.44 -14.34
CA GLY A 539 -2.69 2.79 -15.11
C GLY A 539 -1.29 3.38 -14.92
N GLY A 540 -0.30 2.76 -15.58
CA GLY A 540 1.11 3.15 -15.48
C GLY A 540 1.51 4.35 -16.32
N VAL A 541 2.58 5.04 -15.91
CA VAL A 541 3.22 6.10 -16.70
C VAL A 541 3.93 5.51 -17.91
N ILE A 542 4.65 4.40 -17.69
CA ILE A 542 5.38 3.66 -18.71
C ILE A 542 4.56 2.45 -19.14
N HIS A 543 4.52 2.17 -20.44
CA HIS A 543 4.01 0.91 -20.99
C HIS A 543 5.18 0.10 -21.54
N ASN A 544 5.51 -1.02 -20.89
CA ASN A 544 6.57 -1.94 -21.27
C ASN A 544 6.07 -3.40 -21.16
N PRO A 545 5.24 -3.86 -22.12
CA PRO A 545 4.70 -5.22 -22.10
C PRO A 545 5.76 -6.30 -22.33
N ASP A 546 6.94 -5.94 -22.87
CA ASP A 546 8.05 -6.87 -23.12
C ASP A 546 8.63 -7.44 -21.82
N LEU A 547 8.51 -6.71 -20.70
CA LEU A 547 8.82 -7.21 -19.35
C LEU A 547 8.02 -8.50 -19.02
N PHE A 548 6.85 -8.66 -19.63
CA PHE A 548 5.92 -9.77 -19.45
C PHE A 548 5.86 -10.70 -20.68
N GLN A 549 6.86 -10.63 -21.57
CA GLN A 549 6.91 -11.50 -22.75
C GLN A 549 6.94 -12.99 -22.39
N ALA A 550 7.46 -13.31 -21.19
CA ALA A 550 7.52 -14.68 -20.70
C ALA A 550 6.12 -15.27 -20.42
N LEU A 551 5.12 -14.45 -20.12
CA LEU A 551 3.76 -14.92 -19.90
C LEU A 551 3.08 -15.21 -21.25
N ALA A 552 2.37 -16.33 -21.31
CA ALA A 552 1.58 -16.68 -22.48
C ALA A 552 0.46 -15.64 -22.71
N PRO A 553 0.15 -15.30 -23.98
CA PRO A 553 -0.94 -14.37 -24.29
C PRO A 553 -2.32 -14.96 -23.96
N ALA A 554 -3.36 -14.13 -23.89
CA ALA A 554 -4.74 -14.51 -23.55
C ALA A 554 -5.29 -15.64 -24.43
N ALA A 555 -5.06 -15.65 -25.73
CA ALA A 555 -5.43 -16.76 -26.62
C ALA A 555 -4.15 -17.45 -27.14
N PRO A 556 -3.50 -18.30 -26.33
CA PRO A 556 -2.21 -18.86 -26.69
C PRO A 556 -2.35 -19.95 -27.75
N ASP A 557 -1.60 -19.81 -28.84
CA ASP A 557 -1.32 -20.85 -29.82
C ASP A 557 0.04 -21.53 -29.57
N VAL A 558 0.73 -21.13 -28.50
CA VAL A 558 2.06 -21.59 -28.11
C VAL A 558 2.02 -22.62 -26.98
N PRO A 559 2.98 -23.57 -26.94
CA PRO A 559 3.23 -24.40 -25.78
C PRO A 559 3.59 -23.54 -24.55
N ARG A 560 3.02 -23.89 -23.40
CA ARG A 560 3.17 -23.16 -22.14
C ARG A 560 3.18 -24.10 -20.94
N ASN A 561 3.47 -23.55 -19.77
CA ASN A 561 3.29 -24.21 -18.49
C ASN A 561 2.31 -23.43 -17.63
N VAL A 562 1.60 -24.17 -16.79
CA VAL A 562 0.56 -23.69 -15.88
C VAL A 562 0.74 -24.40 -14.55
N GLY A 563 0.19 -23.86 -13.48
CA GLY A 563 0.24 -24.56 -12.20
C GLY A 563 -0.15 -23.72 -11.00
N LEU A 564 0.12 -24.31 -9.83
CA LEU A 564 -0.22 -23.77 -8.52
C LEU A 564 1.05 -23.36 -7.79
N VAL A 565 1.06 -22.15 -7.22
CA VAL A 565 2.21 -21.60 -6.50
C VAL A 565 1.88 -21.33 -5.03
N ARG A 566 2.81 -21.64 -4.13
CA ARG A 566 2.64 -21.39 -2.70
C ARG A 566 3.97 -21.10 -2.00
N PRO A 567 4.11 -19.95 -1.30
CA PRO A 567 5.22 -19.71 -0.39
C PRO A 567 5.28 -20.81 0.67
N ARG A 568 6.40 -21.52 0.75
CA ARG A 568 6.55 -22.66 1.65
C ARG A 568 6.75 -22.20 3.09
N GLY A 569 6.23 -22.99 4.03
CA GLY A 569 6.49 -22.83 5.45
C GLY A 569 7.73 -23.58 5.93
N GLU A 570 7.74 -23.96 7.21
CA GLU A 570 8.75 -24.86 7.80
C GLU A 570 10.19 -24.29 7.76
N ASP A 571 10.35 -22.97 7.80
CA ASP A 571 11.65 -22.28 7.71
C ASP A 571 12.46 -22.61 6.45
N ARG A 572 11.77 -23.03 5.38
CA ARG A 572 12.42 -23.39 4.12
C ARG A 572 12.82 -22.17 3.30
N GLY A 573 12.02 -21.10 3.39
CA GLY A 573 12.21 -19.91 2.57
C GLY A 573 12.14 -20.16 1.06
N THR A 574 11.55 -21.28 0.62
CA THR A 574 11.35 -21.63 -0.79
C THR A 574 9.92 -21.35 -1.24
N LEU A 575 9.70 -21.32 -2.55
CA LEU A 575 8.38 -21.31 -3.16
C LEU A 575 8.12 -22.66 -3.82
N GLU A 576 6.96 -23.24 -3.56
CA GLU A 576 6.51 -24.50 -4.16
C GLU A 576 5.75 -24.24 -5.46
N PHE A 577 5.95 -25.11 -6.46
CA PHE A 577 5.27 -25.06 -7.75
C PHE A 577 4.87 -26.45 -8.24
N ALA A 578 3.57 -26.76 -8.20
CA ALA A 578 2.99 -27.92 -8.88
C ALA A 578 2.64 -27.52 -10.31
N ALA A 579 3.25 -28.17 -11.30
CA ALA A 579 3.24 -27.68 -12.67
C ALA A 579 2.74 -28.71 -13.69
N TRP A 580 2.12 -28.19 -14.74
CA TRP A 580 1.69 -28.91 -15.94
C TRP A 580 2.23 -28.20 -17.18
N THR A 581 2.61 -28.97 -18.20
CA THR A 581 2.87 -28.45 -19.53
C THR A 581 1.63 -28.60 -20.40
N VAL A 582 1.37 -27.58 -21.20
CA VAL A 582 0.24 -27.51 -22.12
C VAL A 582 0.79 -27.40 -23.54
N ASN A 583 0.36 -28.31 -24.40
CA ASN A 583 0.78 -28.30 -25.81
C ASN A 583 -0.05 -27.32 -26.64
N SER A 584 0.30 -27.15 -27.93
CA SER A 584 -0.43 -26.29 -28.87
C SER A 584 -1.88 -26.75 -29.16
N LYS A 585 -2.28 -27.94 -28.70
CA LYS A 585 -3.65 -28.46 -28.77
C LYS A 585 -4.43 -28.22 -27.47
N ASN A 586 -3.91 -27.39 -26.55
CA ASN A 586 -4.50 -27.11 -25.24
C ASN A 586 -4.69 -28.34 -24.37
N GLN A 587 -3.80 -29.33 -24.49
CA GLN A 587 -3.82 -30.53 -23.66
C GLN A 587 -2.77 -30.38 -22.56
N ALA A 588 -3.23 -30.36 -21.30
CA ALA A 588 -2.37 -30.29 -20.12
C ALA A 588 -1.83 -31.68 -19.71
N LYS A 589 -0.55 -31.75 -19.35
CA LYS A 589 0.12 -32.93 -18.79
C LYS A 589 0.95 -32.53 -17.59
N GLU A 590 0.83 -33.26 -16.50
CA GLU A 590 1.60 -33.00 -15.28
C GLU A 590 3.11 -33.11 -15.54
N ALA A 591 3.85 -32.05 -15.19
CA ALA A 591 5.30 -31.96 -15.33
C ALA A 591 6.01 -32.43 -14.04
N GLY A 592 5.45 -32.07 -12.89
CA GLY A 592 5.91 -32.49 -11.58
C GLY A 592 5.82 -31.37 -10.55
N TYR A 593 6.58 -31.55 -9.48
CA TYR A 593 6.71 -30.63 -8.36
C TYR A 593 8.09 -30.00 -8.37
N TYR A 594 8.12 -28.69 -8.14
CA TYR A 594 9.30 -27.86 -8.23
C TYR A 594 9.41 -26.95 -7.01
N GLU A 595 10.63 -26.59 -6.63
CA GLU A 595 10.91 -25.59 -5.60
C GLU A 595 11.92 -24.56 -6.12
N ILE A 596 11.76 -23.30 -5.74
CA ILE A 596 12.72 -22.21 -6.02
C ILE A 596 13.13 -21.51 -4.73
N GLY A 597 14.43 -21.26 -4.57
CA GLY A 597 15.05 -20.63 -3.40
C GLY A 597 15.60 -19.22 -3.69
N GLU A 598 16.34 -18.66 -2.75
CA GLU A 598 16.89 -17.29 -2.85
C GLU A 598 17.90 -17.08 -3.99
N ASP A 599 18.51 -18.16 -4.47
CA ASP A 599 19.39 -18.17 -5.64
C ASP A 599 18.62 -18.07 -6.96
N MET A 600 17.29 -18.11 -6.90
CA MET A 600 16.36 -18.07 -8.02
C MET A 600 16.54 -19.20 -9.04
N ASN A 601 17.04 -20.36 -8.59
CA ASN A 601 17.08 -21.59 -9.39
C ASN A 601 15.83 -22.43 -9.13
N LEU A 602 15.07 -22.73 -10.19
CA LEU A 602 13.88 -23.58 -10.10
C LEU A 602 14.25 -25.05 -10.28
N HIS A 603 14.09 -25.84 -9.22
CA HIS A 603 14.53 -27.23 -9.18
C HIS A 603 13.38 -28.21 -9.23
N ARG A 604 13.51 -29.28 -10.01
CA ARG A 604 12.57 -30.39 -9.94
C ARG A 604 12.81 -31.26 -8.71
N VAL A 605 11.81 -31.38 -7.85
CA VAL A 605 11.92 -32.10 -6.57
C VAL A 605 11.04 -33.35 -6.59
N LYS A 606 11.58 -34.48 -6.13
CA LYS A 606 10.83 -35.72 -5.94
C LYS A 606 10.27 -35.79 -4.52
N ASP A 607 9.18 -35.06 -4.28
CA ASP A 607 8.42 -35.12 -3.03
C ASP A 607 6.93 -35.37 -3.31
N PRO A 608 6.48 -36.64 -3.35
CA PRO A 608 5.09 -36.96 -3.63
C PRO A 608 4.11 -36.44 -2.57
N GLN A 609 4.56 -36.26 -1.32
CA GLN A 609 3.71 -35.80 -0.22
C GLN A 609 3.49 -34.30 -0.31
N ALA A 610 4.56 -33.51 -0.44
CA ALA A 610 4.46 -32.06 -0.64
C ALA A 610 3.69 -31.72 -1.93
N HIS A 611 3.96 -32.46 -3.01
CA HIS A 611 3.24 -32.28 -4.27
C HIS A 611 1.74 -32.53 -4.13
N LYS A 612 1.35 -33.60 -3.42
CA LYS A 612 -0.06 -33.90 -3.16
C LYS A 612 -0.70 -32.81 -2.30
N LYS A 613 -0.04 -32.43 -1.19
CA LYS A 613 -0.51 -31.41 -0.26
C LYS A 613 -0.71 -30.06 -0.94
N LEU A 614 0.23 -29.62 -1.78
CA LEU A 614 0.10 -28.38 -2.56
C LEU A 614 -1.14 -28.40 -3.46
N LYS A 615 -1.40 -29.51 -4.15
CA LYS A 615 -2.58 -29.63 -5.01
C LYS A 615 -3.90 -29.64 -4.24
N GLU A 616 -3.90 -30.18 -3.03
CA GLU A 616 -5.08 -30.23 -2.15
C GLU A 616 -5.37 -28.87 -1.51
N GLU A 617 -4.35 -28.17 -1.02
CA GLU A 617 -4.51 -26.93 -0.25
C GLU A 617 -4.49 -25.66 -1.12
N ALA A 618 -3.72 -25.64 -2.22
CA ALA A 618 -3.66 -24.49 -3.13
C ALA A 618 -4.51 -24.68 -4.38
N GLY A 619 -5.44 -25.63 -4.38
CA GLY A 619 -6.41 -25.81 -5.46
C GLY A 619 -7.11 -24.49 -5.83
N ILE A 620 -7.54 -24.37 -7.09
CA ILE A 620 -8.30 -23.21 -7.55
C ILE A 620 -9.77 -23.63 -7.62
N ASP A 621 -10.59 -22.97 -6.80
CA ASP A 621 -12.03 -23.20 -6.73
C ASP A 621 -12.77 -22.61 -7.94
N THR A 622 -14.09 -22.74 -7.94
CA THR A 622 -14.95 -21.99 -8.86
C THR A 622 -14.75 -20.48 -8.69
N PRO A 623 -14.76 -19.70 -9.77
CA PRO A 623 -14.54 -18.26 -9.70
C PRO A 623 -15.56 -17.59 -8.78
N GLU A 624 -15.12 -16.60 -7.98
CA GLU A 624 -16.01 -15.75 -7.15
C GLU A 624 -16.87 -14.78 -7.99
N PHE A 625 -16.84 -14.92 -9.32
CA PHE A 625 -17.60 -14.11 -10.26
C PHE A 625 -18.36 -14.99 -11.25
N THR A 626 -19.41 -14.43 -11.84
CA THR A 626 -20.06 -14.98 -13.03
C THR A 626 -19.86 -14.05 -14.21
N VAL A 627 -20.12 -14.54 -15.42
CA VAL A 627 -20.01 -13.74 -16.64
C VAL A 627 -21.32 -13.86 -17.40
N ASP A 628 -21.91 -12.72 -17.78
CA ASP A 628 -23.03 -12.68 -18.71
C ASP A 628 -22.60 -12.07 -20.06
N LEU A 629 -23.57 -11.84 -20.93
CA LEU A 629 -23.30 -11.27 -22.25
C LEU A 629 -22.66 -9.88 -22.17
N ALA A 630 -22.94 -9.12 -21.12
CA ALA A 630 -22.53 -7.74 -20.95
C ALA A 630 -21.25 -7.60 -20.11
N SER A 631 -21.16 -8.30 -18.98
CA SER A 631 -20.19 -7.97 -17.93
C SER A 631 -19.75 -9.20 -17.13
N VAL A 632 -18.65 -9.02 -16.40
CA VAL A 632 -18.35 -9.83 -15.21
C VAL A 632 -19.23 -9.33 -14.07
N ILE A 633 -19.83 -10.24 -13.29
CA ILE A 633 -20.66 -9.92 -12.13
C ILE A 633 -19.98 -10.47 -10.88
N VAL A 634 -19.71 -9.58 -9.93
CA VAL A 634 -19.17 -9.88 -8.61
C VAL A 634 -20.18 -9.46 -7.55
N LYS A 635 -20.12 -10.09 -6.36
CA LYS A 635 -20.96 -9.69 -5.22
C LYS A 635 -20.09 -9.18 -4.09
N ASP A 636 -20.57 -8.15 -3.41
CA ASP A 636 -19.95 -7.71 -2.16
C ASP A 636 -20.28 -8.68 -1.00
N GLN A 637 -19.72 -8.40 0.18
CA GLN A 637 -19.93 -9.17 1.40
C GLN A 637 -21.41 -9.26 1.84
N ASN A 638 -22.24 -8.32 1.38
CA ASN A 638 -23.69 -8.26 1.63
C ASN A 638 -24.51 -8.91 0.51
N GLY A 639 -23.86 -9.54 -0.47
CA GLY A 639 -24.49 -10.17 -1.63
C GLY A 639 -24.98 -9.20 -2.70
N ARG A 640 -24.66 -7.90 -2.60
CA ARG A 640 -25.06 -6.89 -3.59
C ARG A 640 -24.22 -7.04 -4.87
N PRO A 641 -24.85 -7.09 -6.06
CA PRO A 641 -24.13 -7.30 -7.31
C PRO A 641 -23.48 -6.01 -7.82
N TYR A 642 -22.27 -6.13 -8.35
CA TYR A 642 -21.53 -5.11 -9.07
C TYR A 642 -21.03 -5.69 -10.40
N ARG A 643 -20.96 -4.84 -11.43
CA ARG A 643 -20.56 -5.23 -12.77
C ARG A 643 -19.21 -4.64 -13.14
N LEU A 644 -18.32 -5.49 -13.62
CA LEU A 644 -16.98 -5.11 -14.08
C LEU A 644 -16.86 -5.31 -15.61
N PRO A 645 -16.02 -4.52 -16.30
CA PRO A 645 -15.75 -4.69 -17.72
C PRO A 645 -15.15 -6.06 -18.04
N LYS A 646 -15.41 -6.52 -19.27
CA LYS A 646 -14.77 -7.69 -19.85
C LYS A 646 -13.53 -7.26 -20.63
N GLY A 647 -12.41 -7.96 -20.45
CA GLY A 647 -11.28 -7.94 -21.37
C GLY A 647 -11.48 -8.89 -22.56
N ASP A 648 -10.41 -9.60 -22.95
CA ASP A 648 -10.40 -10.51 -24.10
C ASP A 648 -11.45 -11.64 -23.99
N SER A 649 -12.16 -11.94 -25.07
CA SER A 649 -13.14 -13.04 -25.16
C SER A 649 -12.58 -14.44 -24.85
N ALA A 650 -11.26 -14.61 -24.89
CA ALA A 650 -10.58 -15.83 -24.47
C ALA A 650 -10.75 -16.15 -22.96
N PHE A 651 -11.37 -15.24 -22.21
CA PHE A 651 -11.77 -15.40 -20.82
C PHE A 651 -13.30 -15.52 -20.61
N ASP A 652 -14.09 -15.66 -21.69
CA ASP A 652 -15.55 -15.91 -21.60
C ASP A 652 -15.87 -17.27 -20.95
N SER A 653 -14.91 -18.19 -20.94
CA SER A 653 -15.02 -19.53 -20.37
C SER A 653 -13.71 -19.96 -19.69
N ALA A 654 -13.81 -21.02 -18.88
CA ALA A 654 -12.65 -21.64 -18.25
C ALA A 654 -11.61 -22.07 -19.29
N THR A 655 -10.33 -21.97 -18.89
CA THR A 655 -9.19 -22.29 -19.74
C THR A 655 -8.88 -23.79 -19.72
N ASP A 656 -7.84 -24.22 -20.42
CA ASP A 656 -7.26 -25.57 -20.39
C ASP A 656 -6.85 -26.07 -19.00
N PHE A 657 -6.60 -25.15 -18.06
CA PHE A 657 -6.28 -25.44 -16.66
C PHE A 657 -7.43 -25.07 -15.71
N GLY A 658 -8.63 -24.81 -16.24
CA GLY A 658 -9.76 -24.28 -15.47
C GLY A 658 -9.77 -22.75 -15.41
N TRP A 659 -10.50 -22.20 -14.44
CA TRP A 659 -10.46 -20.77 -14.17
C TRP A 659 -9.12 -20.40 -13.51
N PRO A 660 -8.52 -19.24 -13.84
CA PRO A 660 -7.33 -18.78 -13.14
C PRO A 660 -7.69 -18.42 -11.70
N ARG A 661 -6.69 -18.37 -10.80
CA ARG A 661 -6.90 -17.79 -9.49
C ARG A 661 -7.43 -16.36 -9.66
N ASN A 662 -8.56 -16.10 -9.03
CA ASN A 662 -9.32 -14.87 -9.15
C ASN A 662 -8.99 -13.89 -8.03
N ARG A 663 -8.53 -14.36 -6.86
CA ARG A 663 -8.18 -13.50 -5.72
C ARG A 663 -6.97 -14.06 -4.98
N ARG A 664 -6.04 -13.19 -4.59
CA ARG A 664 -4.97 -13.52 -3.64
C ARG A 664 -4.43 -12.25 -3.00
N GLU A 665 -4.10 -12.36 -1.72
CA GLU A 665 -3.26 -11.37 -1.05
C GLU A 665 -1.84 -11.46 -1.62
N VAL A 666 -1.31 -10.32 -2.07
CA VAL A 666 0.08 -10.21 -2.60
C VAL A 666 0.88 -9.07 -1.95
N VAL A 667 0.20 -8.32 -1.10
CA VAL A 667 0.72 -7.35 -0.16
C VAL A 667 -0.15 -7.54 1.07
N THR A 668 0.43 -7.60 2.26
CA THR A 668 -0.32 -7.79 3.50
C THR A 668 -1.57 -6.90 3.53
N GLU A 669 -2.73 -7.51 3.82
CA GLU A 669 -4.06 -6.90 3.88
C GLU A 669 -4.62 -6.35 2.55
N ARG A 670 -3.98 -6.63 1.41
CA ARG A 670 -4.36 -6.09 0.10
C ARG A 670 -4.42 -7.18 -0.96
N ASP A 671 -5.61 -7.35 -1.52
CA ASP A 671 -5.84 -8.36 -2.54
C ASP A 671 -5.65 -7.81 -3.94
N LEU A 672 -5.02 -8.64 -4.78
CA LEU A 672 -5.23 -8.57 -6.21
C LEU A 672 -6.42 -9.46 -6.59
N PHE A 673 -7.33 -8.88 -7.37
CA PHE A 673 -8.45 -9.57 -7.96
C PHE A 673 -8.27 -9.64 -9.48
N ASN A 674 -8.22 -10.85 -10.03
CA ASN A 674 -8.08 -11.12 -11.45
C ASN A 674 -9.43 -11.53 -12.04
N ALA A 675 -9.98 -10.71 -12.94
CA ALA A 675 -11.22 -11.03 -13.63
C ALA A 675 -11.14 -10.64 -15.11
N HIS A 676 -11.37 -11.64 -15.97
CA HIS A 676 -11.55 -11.47 -17.41
C HIS A 676 -10.41 -10.72 -18.13
N GLY A 677 -9.16 -10.94 -17.70
CA GLY A 677 -7.99 -10.32 -18.31
C GLY A 677 -7.62 -8.95 -17.71
N ILE A 678 -8.27 -8.55 -16.61
CA ILE A 678 -8.06 -7.28 -15.91
C ILE A 678 -7.68 -7.59 -14.47
N LEU A 679 -6.59 -6.98 -14.01
CA LEU A 679 -6.18 -7.00 -12.60
C LEU A 679 -6.75 -5.77 -11.90
N TYR A 680 -7.40 -6.04 -10.79
CA TYR A 680 -7.98 -5.05 -9.90
C TYR A 680 -7.27 -5.11 -8.56
N TYR A 681 -7.22 -3.95 -7.93
CA TYR A 681 -6.93 -3.85 -6.53
C TYR A 681 -8.25 -3.94 -5.76
N LEU A 682 -8.34 -4.85 -4.79
CA LEU A 682 -9.54 -5.11 -4.00
C LEU A 682 -9.28 -4.81 -2.52
N PRO A 683 -9.85 -3.72 -1.98
CA PRO A 683 -9.87 -3.48 -0.55
C PRO A 683 -10.57 -4.60 0.21
N ARG A 684 -10.20 -4.77 1.48
CA ARG A 684 -10.89 -5.67 2.41
C ARG A 684 -12.35 -5.21 2.62
N PRO A 685 -13.30 -6.11 2.94
CA PRO A 685 -14.70 -5.74 3.21
C PRO A 685 -14.87 -4.62 4.24
N ASN A 686 -14.10 -4.64 5.32
CA ASN A 686 -14.05 -3.60 6.36
C ASN A 686 -13.31 -2.31 5.93
N SER A 687 -12.88 -2.23 4.66
CA SER A 687 -12.34 -1.04 3.98
C SER A 687 -13.15 -0.71 2.70
N GLY A 688 -14.38 -1.22 2.64
CA GLY A 688 -15.37 -0.97 1.58
C GLY A 688 -15.43 -2.03 0.47
N GLY A 689 -14.52 -3.01 0.47
CA GLY A 689 -14.63 -4.21 -0.37
C GLY A 689 -14.78 -3.91 -1.87
N ILE A 690 -15.65 -4.69 -2.51
CA ILE A 690 -15.96 -4.57 -3.95
C ILE A 690 -16.44 -3.17 -4.32
N ALA A 691 -17.11 -2.46 -3.41
CA ALA A 691 -17.66 -1.15 -3.73
C ALA A 691 -16.59 -0.05 -3.87
N HIS A 692 -15.36 -0.31 -3.37
CA HIS A 692 -14.18 0.53 -3.49
C HIS A 692 -13.12 -0.05 -4.45
N ILE A 693 -13.45 -1.12 -5.19
CA ILE A 693 -12.54 -1.77 -6.14
C ILE A 693 -12.07 -0.80 -7.22
N LYS A 694 -10.81 -0.93 -7.65
CA LYS A 694 -10.25 -0.13 -8.74
C LYS A 694 -9.41 -0.99 -9.69
N PRO A 695 -9.39 -0.68 -11.00
CA PRO A 695 -8.55 -1.41 -11.94
C PRO A 695 -7.10 -0.93 -11.86
N ILE A 696 -6.16 -1.87 -12.00
CA ILE A 696 -4.73 -1.59 -12.13
C ILE A 696 -4.35 -1.58 -13.61
N THR A 697 -4.62 -2.67 -14.31
CA THR A 697 -4.18 -2.88 -15.69
C THR A 697 -4.99 -3.98 -16.38
N THR A 698 -5.07 -3.92 -17.70
CA THR A 698 -5.56 -5.03 -18.54
C THR A 698 -4.36 -5.83 -19.03
N HIS A 699 -4.15 -7.02 -18.49
CA HIS A 699 -2.93 -7.79 -18.71
C HIS A 699 -2.98 -8.63 -20.00
N ASN A 700 -4.15 -9.15 -20.40
CA ASN A 700 -4.30 -10.04 -21.56
C ASN A 700 -3.26 -11.19 -21.61
N LYS A 701 -2.92 -11.74 -20.44
CA LYS A 701 -1.99 -12.87 -20.25
C LYS A 701 -2.72 -14.07 -19.63
N ARG A 702 -2.25 -15.27 -19.91
CA ARG A 702 -2.74 -16.52 -19.28
C ARG A 702 -2.09 -16.74 -17.91
N ILE A 703 -2.36 -15.84 -16.97
CA ILE A 703 -1.92 -15.99 -15.57
C ILE A 703 -2.82 -17.04 -14.91
N THR A 704 -2.27 -18.19 -14.49
CA THR A 704 -3.07 -19.27 -13.88
C THR A 704 -3.12 -19.18 -12.37
N ASP A 705 -2.00 -18.83 -11.75
CA ASP A 705 -1.87 -18.60 -10.31
C ASP A 705 -0.81 -17.51 -10.08
N PHE A 706 -0.87 -16.86 -8.93
CA PHE A 706 0.05 -15.81 -8.51
C PHE A 706 0.16 -15.76 -6.98
N CYS A 707 1.28 -15.26 -6.47
CA CYS A 707 1.47 -15.02 -5.05
C CYS A 707 2.54 -13.95 -4.80
N SER A 708 2.66 -13.46 -3.57
CA SER A 708 3.87 -12.77 -3.13
C SER A 708 4.86 -13.73 -2.46
N TRP A 709 6.14 -13.57 -2.78
CA TRP A 709 7.22 -14.34 -2.18
C TRP A 709 8.55 -13.56 -2.26
N ARG A 710 9.28 -13.47 -1.13
CA ARG A 710 10.53 -12.70 -0.98
C ARG A 710 10.40 -11.25 -1.45
N GLY A 711 9.25 -10.63 -1.18
CA GLY A 711 8.87 -9.29 -1.62
C GLY A 711 8.54 -9.13 -3.11
N MET A 712 8.65 -10.18 -3.91
CA MET A 712 8.30 -10.19 -5.34
C MET A 712 6.85 -10.65 -5.55
N LEU A 713 6.24 -10.22 -6.65
CA LEU A 713 5.09 -10.87 -7.27
C LEU A 713 5.60 -12.01 -8.15
N VAL A 714 5.05 -13.21 -7.98
CA VAL A 714 5.34 -14.37 -8.82
C VAL A 714 4.09 -14.75 -9.62
N LEU A 715 4.25 -14.96 -10.92
CA LEU A 715 3.17 -15.29 -11.85
C LEU A 715 3.44 -16.63 -12.55
N ALA A 716 2.48 -17.55 -12.49
CA ALA A 716 2.46 -18.78 -13.27
C ALA A 716 1.67 -18.60 -14.58
N GLY A 717 2.02 -19.36 -15.63
CA GLY A 717 1.43 -19.20 -16.97
C GLY A 717 2.43 -18.85 -18.07
N CYS A 718 3.69 -19.28 -17.93
CA CYS A 718 4.77 -18.92 -18.84
C CYS A 718 4.78 -19.77 -20.12
N GLN A 719 5.29 -19.23 -21.22
CA GLN A 719 5.54 -20.01 -22.44
C GLN A 719 6.71 -20.99 -22.21
N ASN A 720 6.73 -22.13 -22.90
CA ASN A 720 7.79 -23.13 -22.69
C ASN A 720 9.10 -22.84 -23.43
N ASN A 721 9.05 -22.00 -24.48
CA ASN A 721 10.17 -21.77 -25.40
C ASN A 721 10.60 -20.29 -25.43
N ILE A 722 10.90 -19.70 -24.27
CA ILE A 722 11.42 -18.32 -24.19
C ILE A 722 12.95 -18.35 -24.19
N SER A 723 13.57 -17.37 -24.85
CA SER A 723 15.02 -17.19 -24.79
C SER A 723 15.46 -16.94 -23.35
N ASP A 724 16.64 -17.44 -22.97
CA ASP A 724 17.24 -17.23 -21.64
C ASP A 724 17.58 -15.74 -21.36
N GLU A 725 17.11 -14.79 -22.17
CA GLU A 725 17.46 -13.36 -22.13
C GLU A 725 16.54 -12.51 -21.22
N SER A 726 15.36 -13.01 -20.82
CA SER A 726 14.47 -12.25 -19.93
C SER A 726 14.99 -12.23 -18.48
N GLU A 727 15.16 -11.05 -17.88
CA GLU A 727 15.55 -10.89 -16.47
C GLU A 727 14.50 -11.39 -15.47
N HIS A 728 13.23 -11.48 -15.90
CA HIS A 728 12.09 -11.85 -15.06
C HIS A 728 11.66 -13.30 -15.19
N PHE A 729 12.29 -14.10 -16.05
CA PHE A 729 11.91 -15.50 -16.28
C PHE A 729 12.92 -16.46 -15.67
N PHE A 730 12.41 -17.34 -14.79
CA PHE A 730 13.19 -18.34 -14.06
C PHE A 730 12.75 -19.74 -14.50
N LYS A 731 13.60 -20.36 -15.32
CA LYS A 731 13.36 -21.67 -15.95
C LYS A 731 13.81 -22.81 -15.03
N SER A 732 13.13 -23.95 -15.11
CA SER A 732 13.51 -25.15 -14.36
C SER A 732 14.81 -25.78 -14.86
N ASP A 733 15.52 -26.45 -13.96
CA ASP A 733 16.74 -27.22 -14.26
C ASP A 733 16.53 -28.38 -15.26
N ASP A 734 15.28 -28.83 -15.44
CA ASP A 734 14.91 -29.83 -16.44
C ASP A 734 14.31 -29.24 -17.73
N ASP A 735 14.39 -27.91 -17.90
CA ASP A 735 13.95 -27.15 -19.09
C ASP A 735 12.45 -27.30 -19.46
N LYS A 736 11.58 -27.72 -18.52
CA LYS A 736 10.16 -27.97 -18.83
C LYS A 736 9.21 -26.85 -18.46
N VAL A 737 9.53 -26.11 -17.40
CA VAL A 737 8.61 -25.12 -16.81
C VAL A 737 9.39 -23.88 -16.40
N GLY A 738 8.68 -22.81 -16.04
CA GLY A 738 9.31 -21.63 -15.49
C GLY A 738 8.28 -20.65 -14.95
N LEU A 739 8.75 -19.72 -14.12
CA LEU A 739 7.93 -18.71 -13.46
C LEU A 739 8.40 -17.31 -13.85
N TRP A 740 7.47 -16.35 -13.86
CA TRP A 740 7.79 -14.94 -13.92
C TRP A 740 7.89 -14.38 -12.50
N ALA A 741 8.90 -13.56 -12.20
CA ALA A 741 9.03 -12.87 -10.91
C ALA A 741 9.42 -11.40 -11.12
N GLY A 742 8.83 -10.47 -10.36
CA GLY A 742 9.11 -9.04 -10.41
C GLY A 742 8.54 -8.29 -9.21
N ASP A 743 8.58 -6.96 -9.21
CA ASP A 743 7.88 -6.18 -8.20
C ASP A 743 6.39 -6.07 -8.56
N VAL A 744 5.49 -5.95 -7.58
CA VAL A 744 4.05 -5.81 -7.87
C VAL A 744 3.75 -4.52 -8.64
N ASP A 745 4.52 -3.46 -8.43
CA ASP A 745 4.38 -2.20 -9.18
C ASP A 745 4.88 -2.33 -10.64
N ASP A 746 5.49 -3.46 -11.04
CA ASP A 746 5.70 -3.77 -12.46
C ASP A 746 4.38 -3.96 -13.21
N LEU A 747 3.28 -4.30 -12.53
CA LEU A 747 1.95 -4.43 -13.15
C LEU A 747 1.50 -3.14 -13.85
N TRP A 748 1.92 -1.98 -13.37
CA TRP A 748 1.65 -0.71 -14.04
C TRP A 748 2.20 -0.66 -15.47
N LYS A 749 3.29 -1.39 -15.73
CA LYS A 749 3.98 -1.43 -17.03
C LYS A 749 3.22 -2.25 -18.08
N LEU A 750 2.22 -3.04 -17.70
CA LEU A 750 1.28 -3.68 -18.65
C LEU A 750 0.34 -2.68 -19.34
N GLY A 751 0.33 -1.42 -18.90
CA GLY A 751 -0.44 -0.34 -19.52
C GLY A 751 -1.69 0.02 -18.71
N LYS A 752 -2.50 0.90 -19.30
CA LYS A 752 -3.75 1.35 -18.68
C LYS A 752 -4.84 0.29 -18.74
N PRO A 753 -5.76 0.28 -17.78
CA PRO A 753 -6.91 -0.60 -17.83
C PRO A 753 -7.84 -0.21 -18.98
N THR A 754 -8.30 -1.22 -19.71
CA THR A 754 -9.23 -1.16 -20.86
C THR A 754 -10.23 -2.30 -20.76
N GLY A 755 -11.39 -2.15 -21.41
CA GLY A 755 -12.39 -3.20 -21.40
C GLY A 755 -13.69 -2.78 -22.09
N ILE A 756 -14.56 -3.76 -22.30
CA ILE A 756 -15.89 -3.56 -22.88
C ILE A 756 -16.93 -4.22 -21.98
N GLY A 757 -18.06 -3.58 -21.80
CA GLY A 757 -19.17 -4.21 -21.08
C GLY A 757 -20.22 -3.21 -20.69
N GLY A 758 -21.04 -3.53 -19.69
CA GLY A 758 -22.02 -2.58 -19.19
C GLY A 758 -23.15 -3.24 -18.44
N PRO A 759 -24.11 -2.43 -17.94
CA PRO A 759 -25.22 -2.98 -17.18
C PRO A 759 -26.11 -3.92 -17.99
N TRP A 760 -26.25 -3.70 -19.30
CA TRP A 760 -27.17 -4.44 -20.15
C TRP A 760 -26.57 -4.76 -21.52
N LYS A 761 -26.70 -6.01 -21.97
CA LYS A 761 -26.52 -6.40 -23.37
C LYS A 761 -27.72 -7.24 -23.79
N ASN A 762 -28.60 -6.65 -24.59
CA ASN A 762 -29.86 -7.28 -24.99
C ASN A 762 -30.60 -7.87 -23.77
N ALA A 763 -30.69 -7.10 -22.68
CA ALA A 763 -31.27 -7.51 -21.41
C ALA A 763 -32.69 -6.98 -21.27
N LYS A 764 -33.56 -7.71 -20.57
CA LYS A 764 -34.89 -7.22 -20.21
C LYS A 764 -34.74 -6.11 -19.16
N VAL A 765 -35.27 -4.92 -19.47
CA VAL A 765 -35.23 -3.74 -18.60
C VAL A 765 -36.66 -3.34 -18.24
N TYR A 766 -36.91 -3.06 -16.96
CA TYR A 766 -38.19 -2.56 -16.49
C TYR A 766 -38.18 -1.04 -16.38
N ALA A 767 -39.30 -0.40 -16.70
CA ALA A 767 -39.43 1.05 -16.66
C ALA A 767 -39.11 1.61 -15.27
N GLY A 768 -38.18 2.56 -15.18
CA GLY A 768 -37.79 3.26 -13.96
C GLY A 768 -36.82 2.50 -13.05
N ASN A 769 -36.65 1.18 -13.24
CA ASN A 769 -35.77 0.38 -12.39
C ASN A 769 -34.30 0.65 -12.75
N PRO A 770 -33.43 0.93 -11.75
CA PRO A 770 -32.00 1.07 -11.98
C PRO A 770 -31.37 -0.26 -12.39
N SER A 771 -30.36 -0.18 -13.25
CA SER A 771 -29.41 -1.28 -13.43
C SER A 771 -28.58 -1.51 -12.18
N GLU A 772 -27.92 -2.66 -12.13
CA GLU A 772 -26.79 -2.88 -11.22
C GLU A 772 -25.67 -1.87 -11.52
N PRO A 773 -24.86 -1.47 -10.52
CA PRO A 773 -23.72 -0.59 -10.70
C PRO A 773 -22.68 -1.19 -11.65
N TYR A 774 -22.17 -0.38 -12.57
CA TYR A 774 -21.08 -0.73 -13.47
C TYR A 774 -19.84 0.14 -13.18
N LEU A 775 -18.68 -0.50 -13.03
CA LEU A 775 -17.44 0.17 -12.63
C LEU A 775 -17.01 1.19 -13.67
N MET A 776 -16.73 2.42 -13.23
CA MET A 776 -16.37 3.53 -14.10
C MET A 776 -15.00 4.15 -13.77
N THR A 777 -14.55 4.08 -12.51
CA THR A 777 -13.25 4.65 -12.09
C THR A 777 -12.05 3.94 -12.71
N GLY A 778 -10.94 4.65 -12.82
CA GLY A 778 -9.64 4.13 -13.26
C GLY A 778 -9.48 4.00 -14.78
N PHE A 779 -10.58 3.93 -15.55
CA PHE A 779 -10.54 3.94 -17.01
C PHE A 779 -10.39 5.36 -17.57
N ASP A 780 -9.74 5.51 -18.71
CA ASP A 780 -9.46 6.80 -19.33
C ASP A 780 -10.62 7.27 -20.22
N GLU A 781 -10.65 6.85 -21.48
CA GLU A 781 -11.72 7.21 -22.41
C GLU A 781 -12.95 6.32 -22.21
N LYS A 782 -14.14 6.95 -22.17
CA LYS A 782 -15.39 6.25 -21.92
C LYS A 782 -16.40 6.59 -23.00
N ILE A 783 -16.89 5.57 -23.70
CA ILE A 783 -17.90 5.69 -24.75
C ILE A 783 -19.06 4.79 -24.40
N LEU A 784 -20.28 5.32 -24.31
CA LEU A 784 -21.50 4.57 -24.06
C LEU A 784 -22.32 4.45 -25.35
N THR A 785 -22.71 3.23 -25.70
CA THR A 785 -23.65 2.91 -26.77
C THR A 785 -24.97 2.38 -26.21
N LEU A 786 -26.08 3.00 -26.61
CA LEU A 786 -27.44 2.69 -26.18
C LEU A 786 -28.28 2.20 -27.34
N SER A 787 -29.08 1.15 -27.13
CA SER A 787 -30.08 0.65 -28.08
C SER A 787 -31.24 -0.07 -27.38
N HIS A 788 -32.38 -0.24 -28.07
CA HIS A 788 -33.56 -0.96 -27.59
C HIS A 788 -34.33 -1.63 -28.73
N ASP A 789 -35.28 -2.51 -28.39
CA ASP A 789 -36.07 -3.31 -29.35
C ASP A 789 -37.50 -2.81 -29.63
N ILE A 790 -38.01 -1.84 -28.89
CA ILE A 790 -39.39 -1.35 -29.06
C ILE A 790 -39.55 -0.28 -30.15
N ASP A 791 -40.78 -0.14 -30.68
CA ASP A 791 -41.19 0.72 -31.80
C ASP A 791 -41.51 2.18 -31.41
N SER A 792 -41.18 2.58 -30.18
CA SER A 792 -41.34 3.96 -29.71
C SER A 792 -40.09 4.46 -29.00
N PRO A 793 -39.84 5.79 -28.94
CA PRO A 793 -38.60 6.31 -28.36
C PRO A 793 -38.45 5.92 -26.89
N VAL A 794 -37.24 5.53 -26.48
CA VAL A 794 -36.87 5.21 -25.10
C VAL A 794 -35.87 6.22 -24.58
N ARG A 795 -36.16 6.79 -23.41
CA ARG A 795 -35.24 7.67 -22.69
C ARG A 795 -34.47 6.87 -21.65
N PHE A 796 -33.15 6.97 -21.72
CA PHE A 796 -32.20 6.47 -20.74
C PHE A 796 -31.75 7.62 -19.84
N ASP A 797 -31.90 7.45 -18.53
CA ASP A 797 -31.34 8.33 -17.51
C ASP A 797 -30.03 7.69 -17.02
N ILE A 798 -28.91 8.41 -17.17
CA ILE A 798 -27.57 8.01 -16.71
C ILE A 798 -27.35 8.60 -15.32
N GLU A 799 -27.14 7.75 -14.34
CA GLU A 799 -26.86 8.12 -12.95
C GLU A 799 -25.44 7.69 -12.55
N ILE A 800 -24.75 8.54 -11.80
CA ILE A 800 -23.39 8.27 -11.32
C ILE A 800 -23.33 8.30 -9.81
N ASP A 801 -22.41 7.51 -9.27
CA ASP A 801 -21.93 7.58 -7.90
C ASP A 801 -20.44 7.95 -7.94
N PHE A 802 -20.13 9.17 -7.53
CA PHE A 802 -18.79 9.72 -7.61
C PHE A 802 -18.03 9.64 -6.28
N ALA A 803 -18.67 9.27 -5.16
CA ALA A 803 -18.03 9.28 -3.84
C ALA A 803 -18.14 7.94 -3.09
N MET A 804 -18.74 6.91 -3.71
CA MET A 804 -18.85 5.56 -3.16
C MET A 804 -19.44 5.58 -1.76
N ASN A 805 -20.60 6.23 -1.65
CA ASN A 805 -21.34 6.36 -0.40
C ASN A 805 -21.97 5.02 0.02
N VAL A 806 -21.12 4.03 0.24
CA VAL A 806 -21.48 2.65 0.58
C VAL A 806 -21.62 2.67 2.09
N ASP A 807 -22.84 2.41 2.54
CA ASP A 807 -23.21 2.15 3.94
C ASP A 807 -23.59 3.33 4.85
N MET A 808 -24.03 4.46 4.29
CA MET A 808 -25.14 5.17 4.96
C MET A 808 -26.42 4.36 4.73
N VAL A 809 -26.77 3.52 5.70
CA VAL A 809 -27.92 2.62 5.72
C VAL A 809 -29.14 3.20 4.97
N GLY A 810 -29.50 2.57 3.86
CA GLY A 810 -30.88 2.53 3.39
C GLY A 810 -31.37 3.59 2.40
N ASP A 811 -30.56 4.53 1.89
CA ASP A 811 -31.09 5.54 0.95
C ASP A 811 -30.29 5.69 -0.36
N ASP A 812 -30.75 4.97 -1.38
CA ASP A 812 -30.36 5.10 -2.80
C ASP A 812 -30.45 6.57 -3.29
N TYR A 813 -31.22 7.40 -2.58
CA TYR A 813 -31.39 8.83 -2.79
C TYR A 813 -30.11 9.66 -2.62
N ASN A 814 -29.20 9.28 -1.73
CA ASN A 814 -27.99 10.06 -1.42
C ASN A 814 -26.75 9.64 -2.21
N ARG A 815 -26.80 8.46 -2.84
CA ARG A 815 -25.67 7.88 -3.57
C ARG A 815 -25.64 8.27 -5.05
N TRP A 816 -26.80 8.35 -5.70
CA TRP A 816 -26.89 8.44 -7.16
C TRP A 816 -27.33 9.82 -7.65
N HIS A 817 -26.55 10.36 -8.58
CA HIS A 817 -26.78 11.68 -9.17
C HIS A 817 -27.07 11.56 -10.66
N LYS A 818 -28.14 12.21 -11.12
CA LYS A 818 -28.49 12.27 -12.55
C LYS A 818 -27.46 13.10 -13.30
N PHE A 819 -26.72 12.45 -14.19
CA PHE A 819 -25.70 13.09 -15.02
C PHE A 819 -26.26 13.55 -16.37
N LYS A 820 -26.96 12.66 -17.08
CA LYS A 820 -27.44 12.95 -18.44
C LYS A 820 -28.68 12.13 -18.79
N LYS A 821 -29.49 12.65 -19.71
CA LYS A 821 -30.62 11.94 -20.32
C LYS A 821 -30.37 11.80 -21.82
N ILE A 822 -30.60 10.62 -22.36
CA ILE A 822 -30.45 10.34 -23.79
C ILE A 822 -31.71 9.62 -24.27
N THR A 823 -32.41 10.18 -25.26
CA THR A 823 -33.52 9.51 -25.95
C THR A 823 -32.99 8.79 -27.18
N VAL A 824 -33.26 7.50 -27.31
CA VAL A 824 -32.96 6.68 -28.50
C VAL A 824 -34.27 6.47 -29.27
N GLU A 825 -34.20 6.62 -30.59
CA GLU A 825 -35.34 6.41 -31.49
C GLU A 825 -35.45 4.92 -31.89
N PRO A 826 -36.64 4.44 -32.28
CA PRO A 826 -36.84 3.06 -32.72
C PRO A 826 -35.85 2.62 -33.82
N GLY A 827 -35.27 1.43 -33.67
CA GLY A 827 -34.32 0.86 -34.63
C GLY A 827 -32.97 1.57 -34.71
N GLN A 828 -32.68 2.53 -33.84
CA GLN A 828 -31.41 3.26 -33.81
C GLN A 828 -30.54 2.83 -32.62
N SER A 829 -29.24 3.10 -32.76
CA SER A 829 -28.28 3.11 -31.65
C SER A 829 -27.76 4.53 -31.47
N LYS A 830 -27.52 4.96 -30.23
CA LYS A 830 -26.87 6.24 -29.93
C LYS A 830 -25.58 6.03 -29.16
N GLU A 831 -24.53 6.70 -29.63
CA GLU A 831 -23.25 6.77 -28.96
C GLU A 831 -23.13 8.08 -28.16
N PHE A 832 -22.50 8.01 -26.99
CA PHE A 832 -22.15 9.16 -26.17
C PHE A 832 -20.73 9.01 -25.62
N LYS A 833 -19.84 9.91 -26.05
CA LYS A 833 -18.49 10.04 -25.48
C LYS A 833 -18.54 10.95 -24.25
N PHE A 834 -18.06 10.45 -23.12
CA PHE A 834 -17.92 11.25 -21.90
C PHE A 834 -16.81 12.30 -22.09
N PRO A 835 -16.86 13.45 -21.38
CA PRO A 835 -15.77 14.43 -21.40
C PRO A 835 -14.43 13.77 -21.05
N LYS A 836 -13.34 14.22 -21.69
CA LYS A 836 -12.00 13.74 -21.36
C LYS A 836 -11.73 13.93 -19.86
N GLY A 837 -11.23 12.89 -19.20
CA GLY A 837 -10.95 12.90 -17.77
C GLY A 837 -12.18 12.80 -16.87
N PHE A 838 -13.41 12.75 -17.42
CA PHE A 838 -14.60 12.52 -16.59
C PHE A 838 -14.48 11.18 -15.87
N SER A 839 -14.63 11.22 -14.56
CA SER A 839 -14.61 10.04 -13.72
C SER A 839 -15.70 10.14 -12.67
N ALA A 840 -16.32 9.01 -12.42
CA ALA A 840 -17.10 8.70 -11.24
C ALA A 840 -16.74 7.25 -10.89
N HIS A 841 -17.10 6.78 -9.70
CA HIS A 841 -16.71 5.44 -9.32
C HIS A 841 -17.61 4.38 -9.93
N TRP A 842 -18.93 4.60 -9.83
CA TRP A 842 -19.92 3.72 -10.42
C TRP A 842 -20.87 4.50 -11.34
N VAL A 843 -21.38 3.83 -12.36
CA VAL A 843 -22.47 4.30 -13.22
C VAL A 843 -23.61 3.29 -13.22
N ARG A 844 -24.85 3.79 -13.31
CA ARG A 844 -26.03 2.96 -13.56
C ARG A 844 -26.98 3.66 -14.51
N LEU A 845 -27.90 2.89 -15.10
CA LEU A 845 -28.87 3.40 -16.04
C LEU A 845 -30.30 3.05 -15.63
N LYS A 846 -31.25 3.91 -16.02
CA LYS A 846 -32.69 3.66 -15.96
C LYS A 846 -33.29 3.90 -17.33
N ALA A 847 -34.15 3.01 -17.81
CA ALA A 847 -34.98 3.26 -18.99
C ALA A 847 -36.37 3.73 -18.55
N ASN A 848 -36.99 4.67 -19.26
CA ASN A 848 -38.34 5.13 -18.93
C ASN A 848 -39.46 4.18 -19.37
N LYS A 849 -39.13 3.12 -20.13
CA LYS A 849 -40.07 2.13 -20.67
C LYS A 849 -39.50 0.73 -20.51
N GLU A 850 -40.37 -0.26 -20.34
CA GLU A 850 -39.98 -1.67 -20.41
C GLU A 850 -39.62 -2.03 -21.85
N CYS A 851 -38.47 -2.67 -22.03
CA CYS A 851 -37.94 -3.08 -23.34
C CYS A 851 -36.79 -4.10 -23.16
N ARG A 852 -36.29 -4.67 -24.24
CA ARG A 852 -34.94 -5.26 -24.26
C ARG A 852 -33.96 -4.19 -24.72
N ALA A 853 -32.96 -3.89 -23.90
CA ALA A 853 -32.02 -2.82 -24.15
C ALA A 853 -30.56 -3.27 -24.06
N SER A 854 -29.68 -2.50 -24.69
CA SER A 854 -28.24 -2.57 -24.49
C SER A 854 -27.71 -1.22 -24.05
N ALA A 855 -26.82 -1.25 -23.07
CA ALA A 855 -26.07 -0.10 -22.58
C ALA A 855 -24.63 -0.57 -22.39
N ILE A 856 -23.82 -0.37 -23.43
CA ILE A 856 -22.45 -0.90 -23.51
C ILE A 856 -21.45 0.23 -23.49
N PHE A 857 -20.55 0.19 -22.53
CA PHE A 857 -19.38 1.02 -22.41
C PHE A 857 -18.18 0.37 -23.11
N ILE A 858 -17.40 1.21 -23.78
CA ILE A 858 -16.06 0.90 -24.26
C ILE A 858 -15.10 1.80 -23.49
N TYR A 859 -14.13 1.17 -22.83
CA TYR A 859 -13.05 1.79 -22.09
C TYR A 859 -11.73 1.58 -22.83
N ASN A 860 -11.11 2.68 -23.27
CA ASN A 860 -9.88 2.67 -24.06
C ASN A 860 -8.70 3.30 -23.35
#